data_AF-A0AAD1YYQ9-F1
#
_entry.id   AF-A0AAD1YYQ9-F1
#
_cell.length_a   1.000
_cell.length_b   1.000
_cell.length_c   1.000
_cell.angle_alpha   90.00
_cell.angle_beta   90.00
_cell.angle_gamma   90.00
#
_symmetry.space_group_name_H-M   'P 1'
#
loop_
_entity.id
_entity.type
_entity.pdbx_description
1 polymer ?
#
loop_
_entity_poly.entity_id
_entity_poly.type
_entity_poly.pdbx_seq_one_letter_code
_entity_poly.pdbx_strand_id
1 'polypeptide(L)'
;MRSAKDDASIFLRSKARFVCFIASNPFLSKVKPKMKRSVYWIFLLHIIFFVHGNKAGASQPYRTAYHFQPPKNWMNDPNGKVPLSDKFLYHFSRWPMYHKGVYHLFYQYNPYAVVWGNISWAHSVSYNLIDWMHLDNAINPTESYDINGCFSGSATIFPGVEKPVILYTGNNFENHQVQNLAVPKNMSDPLLREWVKSDRNPVMAPVNGMNPMMTSVNDIKPDMYRDPTTASVPNLFYTAVIIGSQINGMELLFFIEVKILLAGPGVGILFICQPKQECGSVLIFTLQLRYDYGMFYASKTFYDCDKKRRILWGWVTEADSKSDDIKKGWSGIQSIPRTVLLDKKGKHQINGHGAAILYRSKDFVSWTRSRNPLYLSTKTGMWECPDFYPVSSRRRIGLHSSFNDRKTKHVLKASFSDHDYYVIGNYDSKTDRYSVDVDFMDTIRQLRYDYGMFYASKTFYDCDKKRRILWGWVTEADSKSDDIKKGWSGIQSIPRTVLLDKTGKQLVQYPIKELEKLRASEVSLHNKEIKGGTVLEISGLTASQADIEVSFQLPNLEDRVELMDKKSVDPQQLCSQKNSSVKGVLGPFGLLALTSKDLTEQTAIFFRIFKGHDKYVVLMCSDQSRSSLKRDVDKKIFGAFLDVDPSQRISLRTLIDHSMLESFGGEGKACITARVHPELAIENKSHLYAFNYGTESITISSLRAWSMKKAQMYRALAEKAADAFYKLSNTKAQIQAYVFDAPTDCRPGSRDRVAHFDTSSFDDANEYEKLCVAVIRASVPRLDVDSAFEQKNDIAKAVDEELEKVIYPLD
;
A
#
# COMPACT_ATOMS: atom_id res chain seq x y z
N MET A 1 20.62 43.05 -17.06
CA MET A 1 21.35 43.44 -18.35
C MET A 1 22.87 43.30 -18.19
N ARG A 2 23.34 42.46 -17.19
CA ARG A 2 24.68 41.92 -16.89
C ARG A 2 24.61 40.40 -16.77
N SER A 3 23.41 39.67 -17.13
CA SER A 3 23.25 38.20 -17.23
C SER A 3 23.00 37.79 -18.69
N ALA A 4 23.00 38.83 -19.62
CA ALA A 4 22.84 38.52 -21.06
C ALA A 4 24.18 38.67 -21.79
N LYS A 5 25.29 39.05 -21.06
CA LYS A 5 26.64 39.19 -21.68
C LYS A 5 27.48 37.95 -21.41
N ASP A 6 26.95 37.00 -20.51
CA ASP A 6 27.72 35.76 -20.20
C ASP A 6 27.17 34.58 -21.02
N ASP A 7 25.97 34.81 -21.67
CA ASP A 7 25.33 33.78 -22.51
C ASP A 7 25.64 34.01 -23.99
N ALA A 8 26.13 35.24 -24.32
CA ALA A 8 26.52 35.56 -25.71
C ALA A 8 28.00 35.22 -25.94
N SER A 9 28.81 35.12 -24.82
CA SER A 9 30.25 34.78 -24.87
C SER A 9 30.45 33.26 -24.90
N ILE A 10 29.41 32.48 -24.42
CA ILE A 10 29.42 31.01 -24.47
C ILE A 10 28.86 30.53 -25.81
N PHE A 11 28.01 31.39 -26.43
CA PHE A 11 27.42 31.13 -27.77
C PHE A 11 28.44 31.46 -28.87
N LEU A 12 29.39 32.41 -28.63
CA LEU A 12 30.38 32.80 -29.67
C LEU A 12 31.62 31.91 -29.58
N ARG A 13 31.84 31.25 -28.39
CA ARG A 13 33.00 30.35 -28.17
C ARG A 13 32.65 28.91 -28.60
N SER A 14 31.33 28.58 -28.68
CA SER A 14 30.80 27.27 -29.14
C SER A 14 30.59 27.28 -30.66
N LYS A 15 30.45 28.51 -31.27
CA LYS A 15 30.39 28.67 -32.74
C LYS A 15 31.80 28.63 -33.36
N ALA A 16 32.84 29.10 -32.60
CA ALA A 16 34.22 29.14 -33.12
C ALA A 16 34.91 27.78 -32.95
N ARG A 17 34.44 26.94 -32.01
CA ARG A 17 35.02 25.59 -31.76
C ARG A 17 34.32 24.54 -32.63
N PHE A 18 33.12 24.95 -33.17
CA PHE A 18 32.34 24.04 -34.04
C PHE A 18 32.66 24.30 -35.52
N VAL A 19 33.06 25.58 -35.81
CA VAL A 19 33.54 25.90 -37.18
C VAL A 19 34.96 25.34 -37.38
N CYS A 20 35.64 25.10 -36.24
CA CYS A 20 37.01 24.53 -36.28
C CYS A 20 36.96 23.00 -36.31
N PHE A 21 35.81 22.35 -35.82
CA PHE A 21 35.59 20.88 -35.82
C PHE A 21 35.06 20.42 -37.18
N ILE A 22 34.40 21.27 -37.96
CA ILE A 22 33.88 20.90 -39.29
C ILE A 22 34.97 21.16 -40.34
N ALA A 23 35.91 22.17 -39.98
CA ALA A 23 36.99 22.46 -40.95
C ALA A 23 38.17 21.49 -40.76
N SER A 24 38.13 20.60 -39.65
CA SER A 24 39.32 19.76 -39.35
C SER A 24 38.94 18.28 -39.41
N ASN A 25 37.55 17.98 -39.88
CA ASN A 25 37.15 16.57 -39.98
C ASN A 25 37.23 16.11 -41.45
N PRO A 26 38.17 15.32 -41.85
CA PRO A 26 38.49 14.85 -43.21
C PRO A 26 37.33 14.05 -43.82
N PHE A 27 36.21 13.74 -43.08
CA PHE A 27 35.06 12.95 -43.55
C PHE A 27 33.92 13.88 -43.98
N LEU A 28 33.92 15.18 -43.61
CA LEU A 28 32.83 16.12 -43.93
C LEU A 28 33.27 17.06 -45.06
N SER A 29 34.57 16.95 -45.52
CA SER A 29 35.09 17.70 -46.69
C SER A 29 34.70 17.00 -48.00
N LYS A 30 33.94 15.83 -47.91
CA LYS A 30 33.60 15.04 -49.11
C LYS A 30 32.08 15.00 -49.30
N VAL A 31 31.29 15.84 -48.49
CA VAL A 31 29.81 15.81 -48.58
C VAL A 31 29.35 17.03 -49.39
N LYS A 32 28.65 16.89 -50.54
CA LYS A 32 28.10 17.89 -51.47
C LYS A 32 27.38 19.03 -50.71
N PRO A 33 27.62 20.29 -50.93
CA PRO A 33 27.21 21.54 -50.27
C PRO A 33 25.69 21.56 -49.99
N LYS A 34 24.88 20.76 -50.61
CA LYS A 34 23.41 20.75 -50.41
C LYS A 34 23.02 19.80 -49.27
N MET A 35 23.86 18.87 -48.83
CA MET A 35 23.65 17.92 -47.72
C MET A 35 24.23 18.48 -46.41
N LYS A 36 25.03 19.53 -46.56
CA LYS A 36 25.59 20.22 -45.38
C LYS A 36 24.58 21.23 -44.82
N ARG A 37 23.69 21.67 -45.72
CA ARG A 37 22.64 22.64 -45.33
C ARG A 37 21.45 21.92 -44.71
N SER A 38 21.21 20.68 -45.04
CA SER A 38 20.13 19.84 -44.47
C SER A 38 20.55 19.25 -43.12
N VAL A 39 21.80 19.04 -42.91
CA VAL A 39 22.33 18.54 -41.61
C VAL A 39 22.42 19.71 -40.62
N TYR A 40 22.57 20.91 -41.17
CA TYR A 40 22.60 22.12 -40.34
C TYR A 40 21.18 22.49 -39.87
N TRP A 41 20.14 22.19 -40.73
CA TRP A 41 18.74 22.55 -40.38
C TRP A 41 18.15 21.49 -39.45
N ILE A 42 18.59 20.26 -39.51
CA ILE A 42 18.12 19.17 -38.62
C ILE A 42 18.77 19.31 -37.23
N PHE A 43 19.91 19.90 -37.26
CA PHE A 43 20.60 20.05 -35.97
C PHE A 43 20.14 21.34 -35.27
N LEU A 44 19.73 22.36 -36.08
CA LEU A 44 19.17 23.61 -35.52
C LEU A 44 17.74 23.36 -35.01
N LEU A 45 17.04 22.41 -35.64
CA LEU A 45 15.69 22.02 -35.18
C LEU A 45 15.78 21.13 -33.92
N HIS A 46 16.93 20.41 -33.77
CA HIS A 46 17.17 19.60 -32.56
C HIS A 46 17.63 20.49 -31.39
N ILE A 47 18.23 21.63 -31.70
CA ILE A 47 18.70 22.55 -30.64
C ILE A 47 17.54 23.45 -30.23
N ILE A 48 16.67 23.83 -31.23
CA ILE A 48 15.48 24.63 -30.89
C ILE A 48 14.48 23.75 -30.11
N PHE A 49 14.43 22.38 -30.39
CA PHE A 49 13.62 21.41 -29.61
C PHE A 49 14.28 21.14 -28.26
N PHE A 50 15.60 21.31 -28.20
CA PHE A 50 16.33 21.06 -26.94
C PHE A 50 16.39 22.35 -26.11
N VAL A 51 16.27 23.57 -26.80
CA VAL A 51 16.37 24.85 -26.06
C VAL A 51 14.96 25.35 -25.76
N HIS A 52 13.88 24.78 -26.48
CA HIS A 52 12.51 25.18 -26.14
C HIS A 52 11.78 24.00 -25.48
N GLY A 53 12.43 22.81 -25.27
CA GLY A 53 11.86 21.65 -24.53
C GLY A 53 12.37 21.63 -23.09
N ASN A 54 12.98 22.72 -22.56
CA ASN A 54 13.24 22.80 -21.10
C ASN A 54 12.32 23.85 -20.47
N LYS A 55 10.98 23.81 -20.79
CA LYS A 55 10.06 24.40 -19.76
C LYS A 55 10.38 23.86 -18.37
N ALA A 56 11.36 24.42 -17.55
CA ALA A 56 11.38 24.36 -16.07
C ALA A 56 10.28 23.43 -15.53
N GLY A 57 10.19 22.08 -15.78
CA GLY A 57 9.32 21.13 -15.04
C GLY A 57 8.71 21.75 -13.78
N ALA A 58 7.39 22.09 -13.76
CA ALA A 58 6.59 22.56 -12.60
C ALA A 58 7.13 21.99 -11.28
N SER A 59 7.75 22.83 -10.34
CA SER A 59 8.13 22.50 -8.95
C SER A 59 7.12 21.54 -8.30
N GLN A 60 7.59 20.25 -7.75
CA GLN A 60 6.77 19.22 -7.05
C GLN A 60 7.15 19.17 -5.57
N PRO A 61 6.69 20.11 -4.76
CA PRO A 61 7.14 20.23 -3.37
C PRO A 61 6.56 19.12 -2.47
N TYR A 62 5.55 18.40 -3.05
CA TYR A 62 4.89 17.45 -2.14
C TYR A 62 5.28 16.01 -2.50
N ARG A 63 6.09 15.88 -3.56
CA ARG A 63 6.59 14.53 -3.81
C ARG A 63 7.62 14.11 -2.75
N THR A 64 7.40 12.86 -2.39
CA THR A 64 8.27 12.38 -1.29
C THR A 64 9.65 11.96 -1.84
N ALA A 65 10.54 11.98 -0.96
CA ALA A 65 11.94 11.71 -1.41
C ALA A 65 12.31 10.25 -1.15
N TYR A 66 11.76 9.64 -0.16
CA TYR A 66 12.25 8.28 0.05
C TYR A 66 11.09 7.32 0.28
N HIS A 67 9.82 7.83 0.12
CA HIS A 67 8.67 6.91 0.08
C HIS A 67 8.42 6.45 -1.36
N PHE A 68 7.91 5.25 -1.40
CA PHE A 68 7.69 4.74 -2.78
C PHE A 68 6.46 5.41 -3.39
N GLN A 69 6.56 5.83 -4.58
CA GLN A 69 5.46 6.33 -5.43
C GLN A 69 5.86 6.24 -6.91
N PRO A 70 4.83 6.02 -7.78
CA PRO A 70 5.20 5.98 -9.19
C PRO A 70 5.61 7.37 -9.72
N PRO A 71 6.26 7.37 -10.86
CA PRO A 71 6.74 8.66 -11.41
C PRO A 71 5.56 9.63 -11.64
N LYS A 72 4.37 9.12 -11.97
CA LYS A 72 3.19 9.98 -12.19
C LYS A 72 1.92 9.14 -12.06
N ASN A 73 0.83 9.84 -11.96
CA ASN A 73 -0.52 9.25 -12.07
C ASN A 73 -0.97 8.64 -10.75
N TRP A 74 -2.04 7.83 -10.84
CA TRP A 74 -2.74 7.37 -9.63
C TRP A 74 -2.21 6.00 -9.22
N MET A 75 -1.91 5.84 -7.87
CA MET A 75 -1.55 4.53 -7.29
C MET A 75 -2.42 4.28 -6.05
N ASN A 76 -2.71 2.97 -5.79
CA ASN A 76 -3.39 2.66 -4.51
C ASN A 76 -2.85 1.35 -3.92
N ASP A 77 -3.62 0.20 -3.82
CA ASP A 77 -3.30 -1.02 -3.04
C ASP A 77 -1.92 -1.58 -3.45
N PRO A 78 -1.04 -1.86 -2.40
CA PRO A 78 0.13 -2.70 -2.71
C PRO A 78 -0.28 -4.15 -3.03
N ASN A 79 0.34 -4.73 -4.18
CA ASN A 79 -0.09 -6.08 -4.65
C ASN A 79 1.11 -7.00 -4.79
N GLY A 80 0.70 -8.47 -4.71
CA GLY A 80 1.57 -9.57 -5.21
C GLY A 80 3.01 -9.42 -4.73
N LYS A 81 3.10 -9.34 -3.29
CA LYS A 81 4.50 -9.23 -2.79
C LYS A 81 5.12 -10.62 -2.64
N VAL A 82 6.17 -10.84 -3.37
CA VAL A 82 6.72 -12.21 -3.49
C VAL A 82 7.86 -12.37 -2.47
N PRO A 83 7.77 -13.37 -1.49
CA PRO A 83 8.92 -13.84 -0.71
C PRO A 83 9.76 -14.85 -1.50
N LEU A 84 11.18 -14.64 -1.70
CA LEU A 84 11.78 -16.00 -1.80
C LEU A 84 13.05 -16.06 -0.97
N SER A 85 13.28 -17.40 -0.38
CA SER A 85 13.83 -18.70 0.06
C SER A 85 15.31 -18.58 0.42
N ASP A 86 15.67 -19.64 1.58
CA ASP A 86 15.76 -20.95 2.26
C ASP A 86 16.50 -20.79 3.59
N LYS A 87 15.76 -21.44 4.79
CA LYS A 87 16.42 -22.50 5.59
C LYS A 87 15.39 -23.20 6.47
N PHE A 88 14.66 -24.32 5.96
CA PHE A 88 14.63 -25.55 6.81
C PHE A 88 13.85 -26.64 6.09
N LEU A 89 14.55 -27.62 5.41
CA LEU A 89 14.46 -29.08 5.68
C LEU A 89 15.34 -29.82 4.67
N TYR A 90 16.73 -30.06 4.97
CA TYR A 90 17.63 -31.22 4.83
C TYR A 90 18.72 -30.91 3.79
N HIS A 91 19.94 -30.42 4.19
CA HIS A 91 21.34 -30.75 3.83
C HIS A 91 21.63 -30.42 2.37
N PHE A 92 22.50 -29.38 2.04
CA PHE A 92 23.66 -29.22 1.14
C PHE A 92 23.43 -28.01 0.22
N SER A 93 24.13 -26.84 0.43
CA SER A 93 25.05 -26.07 -0.42
C SER A 93 24.27 -25.05 -1.26
N ARG A 94 24.50 -23.74 -0.88
CA ARG A 94 24.89 -22.43 -1.43
C ARG A 94 23.74 -21.83 -2.23
N TRP A 95 23.10 -20.71 -1.62
CA TRP A 95 22.84 -19.32 -2.06
C TRP A 95 21.33 -19.06 -2.05
N PRO A 96 20.77 -17.84 -1.24
CA PRO A 96 19.47 -17.51 -0.66
C PRO A 96 18.74 -16.41 -1.46
N MET A 97 17.35 -16.59 -2.16
CA MET A 97 16.40 -15.82 -2.98
C MET A 97 15.52 -14.91 -2.09
N TYR A 98 15.40 -13.50 -2.70
CA TYR A 98 15.90 -12.98 -3.98
C TYR A 98 15.38 -13.79 -5.17
N HIS A 99 13.89 -13.66 -5.67
CA HIS A 99 14.13 -14.41 -6.92
C HIS A 99 15.49 -14.02 -7.54
N LYS A 100 16.29 -14.68 -7.04
CA LYS A 100 17.69 -14.35 -7.38
C LYS A 100 18.17 -13.10 -6.64
N GLY A 101 17.43 -12.68 -5.17
CA GLY A 101 18.02 -11.57 -4.37
C GLY A 101 17.30 -10.25 -4.68
N VAL A 102 15.89 -10.29 -5.23
CA VAL A 102 15.29 -9.00 -5.64
C VAL A 102 13.91 -8.90 -5.01
N TYR A 103 13.58 -7.78 -4.26
CA TYR A 103 12.21 -7.48 -3.76
C TYR A 103 11.31 -6.96 -4.88
N HIS A 104 10.04 -7.56 -4.90
CA HIS A 104 9.10 -7.11 -5.94
C HIS A 104 7.90 -6.41 -5.29
N LEU A 105 7.62 -5.26 -5.82
CA LEU A 105 6.40 -4.55 -5.39
C LEU A 105 5.49 -4.32 -6.61
N PHE A 106 4.31 -4.89 -6.45
CA PHE A 106 3.24 -4.55 -7.41
C PHE A 106 2.21 -3.64 -6.73
N TYR A 107 1.59 -2.86 -7.63
CA TYR A 107 0.58 -1.96 -7.03
C TYR A 107 -0.46 -1.58 -8.07
N GLN A 108 -1.72 -1.34 -7.54
CA GLN A 108 -2.71 -0.84 -8.51
C GLN A 108 -2.29 0.52 -9.08
N TYR A 109 -2.45 0.60 -10.38
CA TYR A 109 -1.93 1.80 -11.08
C TYR A 109 -2.83 2.13 -12.27
N ASN A 110 -3.14 3.42 -12.30
CA ASN A 110 -3.82 3.90 -13.52
C ASN A 110 -2.81 4.55 -14.48
N PRO A 111 -2.60 3.84 -15.63
CA PRO A 111 -1.53 4.33 -16.52
C PRO A 111 -1.97 5.59 -17.29
N TYR A 112 -3.25 5.97 -17.09
CA TYR A 112 -3.73 7.01 -18.03
C TYR A 112 -4.20 8.24 -17.25
N ALA A 113 -4.31 8.06 -15.90
CA ALA A 113 -4.92 9.23 -15.24
C ALA A 113 -4.49 9.26 -13.77
N VAL A 114 -4.82 10.44 -13.11
CA VAL A 114 -4.42 10.64 -11.69
C VAL A 114 -5.60 10.25 -10.79
N VAL A 115 -6.66 9.61 -11.40
CA VAL A 115 -7.83 9.17 -10.61
C VAL A 115 -8.02 7.66 -10.85
N TRP A 116 -8.81 7.12 -9.92
CA TRP A 116 -9.06 5.67 -10.03
C TRP A 116 -9.78 5.34 -11.35
N GLY A 117 -9.34 4.22 -12.06
CA GLY A 117 -9.92 3.74 -13.34
C GLY A 117 -8.83 3.09 -14.20
N ASN A 118 -9.27 2.14 -15.02
CA ASN A 118 -8.33 1.41 -15.90
C ASN A 118 -7.16 0.80 -15.12
N ILE A 119 -7.61 0.08 -14.10
CA ILE A 119 -6.59 -0.37 -13.11
C ILE A 119 -5.81 -1.54 -13.71
N SER A 120 -4.40 -1.37 -13.57
CA SER A 120 -3.42 -2.43 -13.90
C SER A 120 -2.47 -2.65 -12.71
N TRP A 121 -1.67 -3.75 -12.81
CA TRP A 121 -0.61 -3.92 -11.79
C TRP A 121 0.73 -3.37 -12.32
N ALA A 122 1.09 -2.17 -11.81
CA ALA A 122 2.47 -1.70 -12.08
C ALA A 122 3.49 -2.50 -11.25
N HIS A 123 4.80 -2.40 -11.68
CA HIS A 123 5.80 -3.35 -11.11
C HIS A 123 7.12 -2.61 -10.87
N SER A 124 7.57 -2.79 -9.61
CA SER A 124 8.93 -2.28 -9.30
C SER A 124 9.72 -3.30 -8.47
N VAL A 125 11.02 -3.14 -8.60
CA VAL A 125 11.83 -4.12 -7.84
C VAL A 125 12.88 -3.35 -7.03
N SER A 126 13.31 -4.04 -5.94
CA SER A 126 14.33 -3.43 -5.08
C SER A 126 15.24 -4.52 -4.48
N TYR A 127 16.38 -4.00 -4.06
CA TYR A 127 17.27 -4.95 -3.35
C TYR A 127 17.31 -4.63 -1.86
N ASN A 128 16.74 -3.46 -1.54
CA ASN A 128 16.88 -3.13 -0.10
C ASN A 128 15.56 -2.54 0.44
N LEU A 129 14.48 -2.53 -0.52
CA LEU A 129 13.12 -2.08 -0.16
C LEU A 129 13.06 -0.56 0.02
N ILE A 130 14.25 0.13 -0.34
CA ILE A 130 14.24 1.60 -0.27
C ILE A 130 14.50 2.19 -1.66
N ASP A 131 15.46 1.64 -2.33
CA ASP A 131 15.71 2.08 -3.71
C ASP A 131 14.97 1.17 -4.70
N TRP A 132 14.30 1.98 -5.66
CA TRP A 132 13.44 1.13 -6.50
C TRP A 132 13.72 1.37 -7.98
N MET A 133 13.47 0.22 -8.71
CA MET A 133 13.50 0.29 -10.19
C MET A 133 12.08 0.06 -10.72
N HIS A 134 11.66 1.15 -11.47
CA HIS A 134 10.31 0.98 -12.06
C HIS A 134 10.38 0.13 -13.34
N LEU A 135 9.49 -0.87 -13.39
CA LEU A 135 9.40 -1.74 -14.59
C LEU A 135 8.07 -1.50 -15.28
N ASP A 136 7.93 -2.15 -16.44
CA ASP A 136 6.61 -2.07 -17.11
C ASP A 136 5.53 -2.80 -16.27
N ASN A 137 4.31 -2.39 -16.68
CA ASN A 137 3.22 -3.05 -15.94
C ASN A 137 3.30 -4.58 -16.06
N ALA A 138 3.07 -5.23 -14.92
CA ALA A 138 3.18 -6.71 -14.91
C ALA A 138 1.86 -7.35 -15.36
N ILE A 139 0.70 -6.81 -14.95
CA ILE A 139 -0.61 -7.41 -15.28
C ILE A 139 -1.52 -6.30 -15.81
N ASN A 140 -1.96 -6.49 -17.06
CA ASN A 140 -2.89 -5.54 -17.71
C ASN A 140 -4.21 -6.23 -18.07
N PRO A 141 -5.29 -5.45 -18.12
CA PRO A 141 -6.57 -6.04 -18.53
C PRO A 141 -6.57 -6.46 -20.01
N THR A 142 -6.38 -7.78 -20.24
CA THR A 142 -6.20 -8.17 -21.67
C THR A 142 -7.16 -9.32 -21.99
N GLU A 143 -7.81 -9.82 -20.89
CA GLU A 143 -8.64 -11.02 -21.13
C GLU A 143 -10.04 -10.77 -20.57
N SER A 144 -11.07 -11.69 -21.10
CA SER A 144 -12.49 -11.50 -20.73
C SER A 144 -12.67 -11.49 -19.20
N TYR A 145 -11.90 -12.21 -18.43
CA TYR A 145 -12.12 -12.32 -16.98
C TYR A 145 -11.51 -11.13 -16.22
N ASP A 146 -10.79 -10.22 -16.89
CA ASP A 146 -10.24 -9.04 -16.17
C ASP A 146 -10.32 -7.81 -17.08
N ILE A 147 -11.10 -7.84 -18.10
CA ILE A 147 -11.11 -6.82 -19.17
C ILE A 147 -11.46 -5.46 -18.57
N ASN A 148 -12.28 -5.47 -17.45
CA ASN A 148 -12.68 -4.16 -16.89
C ASN A 148 -11.75 -3.73 -15.76
N GLY A 149 -10.70 -4.50 -15.52
CA GLY A 149 -9.71 -4.02 -14.53
C GLY A 149 -9.03 -5.21 -13.83
N CYS A 150 -7.77 -5.00 -13.52
CA CYS A 150 -7.02 -5.97 -12.71
C CYS A 150 -6.85 -5.42 -11.28
N PHE A 151 -7.77 -5.92 -10.37
CA PHE A 151 -7.73 -5.41 -8.98
C PHE A 151 -6.69 -6.16 -8.16
N SER A 152 -6.85 -5.99 -6.76
CA SER A 152 -5.75 -6.35 -5.85
C SER A 152 -5.62 -7.88 -5.76
N GLY A 153 -4.42 -8.36 -5.28
CA GLY A 153 -4.12 -9.79 -5.06
C GLY A 153 -2.76 -9.96 -4.37
N SER A 154 -2.46 -11.21 -4.23
CA SER A 154 -1.21 -11.50 -3.50
C SER A 154 -0.39 -12.55 -4.26
N ALA A 155 0.90 -12.55 -3.92
CA ALA A 155 1.81 -13.55 -4.52
C ALA A 155 2.09 -14.67 -3.50
N THR A 156 2.14 -15.91 -4.03
CA THR A 156 2.49 -17.06 -3.19
C THR A 156 3.71 -17.80 -3.77
N ILE A 157 4.58 -18.10 -2.89
CA ILE A 157 5.70 -18.98 -3.27
C ILE A 157 5.68 -20.22 -2.35
N PHE A 158 5.69 -21.44 -3.02
CA PHE A 158 5.63 -22.67 -2.22
C PHE A 158 7.05 -23.10 -1.79
N PRO A 159 7.04 -23.55 -0.54
CA PRO A 159 8.35 -24.05 -0.11
C PRO A 159 8.87 -25.16 -1.03
N GLY A 160 10.11 -25.00 -1.59
CA GLY A 160 10.71 -26.12 -2.36
C GLY A 160 10.45 -25.99 -3.86
N VAL A 161 9.48 -25.05 -4.33
CA VAL A 161 9.07 -24.99 -5.76
C VAL A 161 9.26 -23.55 -6.25
N GLU A 162 10.52 -22.92 -5.97
CA GLU A 162 10.96 -21.55 -6.33
C GLU A 162 10.11 -20.95 -7.45
N LYS A 163 8.73 -21.25 -7.47
CA LYS A 163 7.91 -20.64 -8.54
C LYS A 163 6.84 -19.74 -7.91
N PRO A 164 7.05 -18.39 -8.12
CA PRO A 164 6.02 -17.49 -7.61
C PRO A 164 4.74 -17.53 -8.47
N VAL A 165 3.67 -17.52 -7.74
CA VAL A 165 2.37 -17.45 -8.45
C VAL A 165 1.55 -16.31 -7.86
N ILE A 166 0.66 -15.72 -8.80
CA ILE A 166 -0.14 -14.56 -8.33
C ILE A 166 -1.62 -14.93 -8.46
N LEU A 167 -2.25 -14.75 -7.34
CA LEU A 167 -3.73 -14.69 -7.42
C LEU A 167 -4.21 -13.24 -7.29
N TYR A 168 -5.10 -12.88 -8.25
CA TYR A 168 -5.59 -11.49 -8.19
C TYR A 168 -7.05 -11.47 -8.64
N THR A 169 -7.68 -10.32 -8.28
CA THR A 169 -9.09 -10.19 -8.66
C THR A 169 -9.20 -9.46 -10.01
N GLY A 170 -9.89 -10.09 -10.95
CA GLY A 170 -10.22 -9.45 -12.25
C GLY A 170 -11.70 -9.02 -12.26
N ASN A 171 -11.87 -7.90 -12.87
CA ASN A 171 -13.25 -7.48 -13.19
C ASN A 171 -13.63 -7.83 -14.63
N ASN A 172 -14.67 -8.76 -14.65
CA ASN A 172 -14.94 -9.28 -16.01
C ASN A 172 -15.92 -8.37 -16.75
N PHE A 173 -16.51 -8.74 -17.90
CA PHE A 173 -17.31 -7.85 -18.78
C PHE A 173 -18.65 -7.53 -18.10
N GLU A 174 -18.98 -8.48 -17.16
CA GLU A 174 -20.26 -8.22 -16.47
C GLU A 174 -20.02 -7.45 -15.16
N ASN A 175 -18.79 -6.99 -15.01
CA ASN A 175 -18.37 -6.27 -13.79
C ASN A 175 -18.47 -7.17 -12.55
N HIS A 176 -18.33 -8.48 -12.83
CA HIS A 176 -18.18 -9.39 -11.68
C HIS A 176 -16.71 -9.50 -11.25
N GLN A 177 -16.63 -9.59 -9.93
CA GLN A 177 -15.26 -9.79 -9.39
C GLN A 177 -14.93 -11.28 -9.33
N VAL A 178 -13.86 -11.69 -10.07
CA VAL A 178 -13.47 -13.12 -10.14
C VAL A 178 -11.97 -13.23 -9.83
N GLN A 179 -11.54 -14.47 -9.36
CA GLN A 179 -10.11 -14.64 -8.97
C GLN A 179 -9.33 -15.34 -10.09
N ASN A 180 -8.21 -14.63 -10.46
CA ASN A 180 -7.42 -15.11 -11.62
C ASN A 180 -5.99 -15.48 -11.18
N LEU A 181 -5.40 -16.35 -11.97
CA LEU A 181 -4.07 -16.90 -11.67
C LEU A 181 -3.09 -16.46 -12.76
N ALA A 182 -1.89 -16.00 -12.31
CA ALA A 182 -0.82 -15.65 -13.26
C ALA A 182 0.53 -16.19 -12.77
N VAL A 183 1.34 -16.58 -13.77
CA VAL A 183 2.69 -17.08 -13.42
C VAL A 183 3.73 -16.35 -14.30
N PRO A 184 4.96 -16.31 -13.77
CA PRO A 184 5.98 -15.65 -14.59
C PRO A 184 6.22 -16.39 -15.92
N LYS A 185 6.34 -15.59 -16.96
CA LYS A 185 6.66 -16.18 -18.28
C LYS A 185 8.09 -16.73 -18.31
N ASN A 186 8.98 -16.02 -17.71
CA ASN A 186 10.39 -16.43 -17.71
C ASN A 186 10.92 -16.44 -16.28
N MET A 187 11.15 -17.71 -15.80
CA MET A 187 11.58 -17.86 -14.39
C MET A 187 13.06 -17.50 -14.22
N SER A 188 13.78 -17.43 -15.30
CA SER A 188 15.21 -17.08 -15.21
C SER A 188 15.40 -15.56 -15.11
N ASP A 189 14.33 -14.85 -15.40
CA ASP A 189 14.43 -13.38 -15.28
C ASP A 189 14.25 -12.96 -13.81
N PRO A 190 15.27 -12.46 -13.24
CA PRO A 190 15.21 -12.12 -11.81
C PRO A 190 14.24 -10.95 -11.55
N LEU A 191 13.85 -10.22 -12.61
CA LEU A 191 12.96 -9.06 -12.43
C LEU A 191 11.51 -9.45 -12.67
N LEU A 192 11.34 -10.69 -13.18
CA LEU A 192 9.99 -11.21 -13.42
C LEU A 192 9.11 -10.17 -14.12
N ARG A 193 9.53 -9.83 -15.34
CA ARG A 193 8.89 -8.68 -16.03
C ARG A 193 7.61 -9.14 -16.73
N GLU A 194 7.66 -10.35 -17.19
CA GLU A 194 6.48 -10.78 -17.98
C GLU A 194 5.76 -11.91 -17.24
N TRP A 195 4.38 -11.75 -17.31
CA TRP A 195 3.54 -12.76 -16.63
C TRP A 195 2.50 -13.32 -17.60
N VAL A 196 2.28 -14.64 -17.39
CA VAL A 196 1.30 -15.30 -18.27
C VAL A 196 0.08 -15.66 -17.41
N LYS A 197 -1.12 -15.22 -17.94
CA LYS A 197 -2.37 -15.57 -17.23
C LYS A 197 -2.84 -16.97 -17.63
N SER A 198 -3.30 -17.68 -16.59
CA SER A 198 -3.70 -19.09 -16.84
C SER A 198 -4.87 -19.17 -17.82
N ASP A 199 -4.95 -20.22 -18.62
CA ASP A 199 -6.09 -20.42 -19.55
C ASP A 199 -7.32 -20.94 -18.81
N ARG A 200 -7.12 -21.21 -17.49
CA ARG A 200 -8.26 -21.74 -16.71
C ARG A 200 -8.91 -20.61 -15.92
N ASN A 201 -8.46 -19.39 -16.17
CA ASN A 201 -9.11 -18.28 -15.47
C ASN A 201 -10.55 -18.09 -15.97
N PRO A 202 -11.44 -17.50 -15.09
CA PRO A 202 -11.13 -17.34 -13.66
C PRO A 202 -11.09 -18.67 -12.92
N VAL A 203 -10.15 -18.76 -11.88
CA VAL A 203 -10.00 -20.05 -11.16
C VAL A 203 -10.97 -20.07 -9.97
N MET A 204 -11.51 -18.91 -9.55
CA MET A 204 -12.58 -18.83 -8.54
C MET A 204 -13.54 -17.70 -8.93
N ALA A 205 -14.82 -17.95 -8.79
CA ALA A 205 -15.83 -16.93 -9.11
C ALA A 205 -16.96 -16.97 -8.06
N PRO A 206 -17.62 -15.83 -7.91
CA PRO A 206 -18.73 -15.86 -6.93
C PRO A 206 -19.79 -16.91 -7.29
N VAL A 207 -20.14 -17.88 -6.47
CA VAL A 207 -21.13 -18.93 -6.79
C VAL A 207 -22.53 -18.36 -6.53
N ASN A 208 -23.33 -18.05 -7.75
CA ASN A 208 -24.77 -17.75 -7.62
C ASN A 208 -25.61 -19.01 -7.78
N GLY A 209 -26.00 -19.76 -6.68
CA GLY A 209 -27.01 -20.85 -6.74
C GLY A 209 -27.57 -21.06 -8.15
N MET A 210 -26.96 -21.51 -9.18
CA MET A 210 -27.44 -22.09 -10.46
C MET A 210 -28.95 -22.38 -10.39
N ASN A 211 -29.82 -21.59 -9.54
CA ASN A 211 -31.27 -21.69 -9.65
C ASN A 211 -31.92 -20.44 -9.03
N PRO A 212 -32.40 -19.43 -9.76
CA PRO A 212 -33.10 -18.24 -9.25
C PRO A 212 -34.24 -18.61 -8.28
N MET A 213 -34.42 -20.02 -7.99
CA MET A 213 -35.53 -20.49 -7.12
C MET A 213 -34.97 -21.11 -5.84
N MET A 214 -33.62 -20.83 -5.53
CA MET A 214 -33.06 -21.32 -4.24
C MET A 214 -32.06 -20.31 -3.71
N THR A 215 -32.39 -19.03 -3.53
CA THR A 215 -31.53 -18.10 -2.75
C THR A 215 -31.01 -18.79 -1.49
N SER A 216 -30.11 -19.84 -1.60
CA SER A 216 -29.48 -20.58 -0.48
C SER A 216 -28.49 -19.68 0.27
N VAL A 217 -28.64 -19.16 1.41
CA VAL A 217 -27.95 -19.00 2.71
C VAL A 217 -26.44 -19.00 2.50
N ASN A 218 -25.84 -18.36 1.31
CA ASN A 218 -24.37 -18.30 1.04
C ASN A 218 -24.12 -17.57 -0.29
N ASP A 219 -25.05 -16.57 -0.70
CA ASP A 219 -24.84 -15.93 -2.02
C ASP A 219 -23.89 -14.74 -1.87
N ILE A 220 -22.73 -14.89 -2.53
CA ILE A 220 -21.76 -13.78 -2.57
C ILE A 220 -22.09 -12.88 -3.76
N LYS A 221 -22.39 -11.66 -3.43
CA LYS A 221 -22.62 -10.71 -4.54
C LYS A 221 -21.37 -10.58 -5.41
N PRO A 222 -21.60 -10.61 -6.66
CA PRO A 222 -20.47 -10.64 -7.61
C PRO A 222 -19.60 -9.39 -7.50
N ASP A 223 -20.10 -8.26 -6.97
CA ASP A 223 -19.23 -7.06 -6.87
C ASP A 223 -18.68 -6.91 -5.45
N MET A 224 -18.89 -7.92 -4.59
CA MET A 224 -18.34 -7.90 -3.22
C MET A 224 -17.54 -9.18 -2.95
N TYR A 225 -16.61 -9.53 -3.84
CA TYR A 225 -15.76 -10.74 -3.79
C TYR A 225 -14.39 -10.44 -4.40
N ARG A 226 -13.35 -10.09 -3.43
CA ARG A 226 -12.10 -9.66 -4.08
C ARG A 226 -10.94 -9.77 -3.08
N ASP A 227 -9.75 -9.68 -3.65
CA ASP A 227 -8.46 -9.48 -2.94
C ASP A 227 -8.00 -10.76 -2.25
N PRO A 228 -7.69 -11.81 -3.11
CA PRO A 228 -7.17 -13.05 -2.53
C PRO A 228 -5.82 -12.83 -1.82
N THR A 229 -5.71 -13.53 -0.66
CA THR A 229 -4.48 -13.37 0.17
C THR A 229 -3.37 -14.28 -0.36
N THR A 230 -2.15 -14.06 0.26
CA THR A 230 -1.09 -15.09 0.10
C THR A 230 -1.59 -16.45 0.63
N ALA A 231 -1.35 -17.49 -0.26
CA ALA A 231 -1.81 -18.84 0.16
C ALA A 231 -0.93 -19.43 1.27
N SER A 232 -1.60 -20.14 2.21
CA SER A 232 -0.84 -20.92 3.22
C SER A 232 -1.06 -22.42 3.02
N VAL A 233 -0.10 -23.21 3.58
CA VAL A 233 -0.23 -24.68 3.53
C VAL A 233 -0.49 -25.17 4.97
N PRO A 234 -1.81 -25.11 5.29
CA PRO A 234 -2.13 -25.46 6.68
C PRO A 234 -1.73 -26.89 7.03
N ASN A 235 -1.82 -27.80 6.07
CA ASN A 235 -1.30 -29.18 6.23
C ASN A 235 -0.79 -29.71 4.90
N LEU A 236 -0.09 -31.00 4.94
CA LEU A 236 0.65 -31.50 3.75
C LEU A 236 -0.31 -31.81 2.61
N PHE A 237 -1.69 -31.51 2.80
CA PHE A 237 -2.61 -32.09 1.79
C PHE A 237 -3.18 -30.98 0.90
N TYR A 238 -3.23 -29.79 1.48
CA TYR A 238 -3.84 -28.80 0.56
C TYR A 238 -3.30 -27.41 0.89
N THR A 239 -3.58 -26.45 -0.13
CA THR A 239 -3.32 -25.01 0.06
C THR A 239 -4.64 -24.30 0.30
N ALA A 240 -4.44 -23.19 1.14
CA ALA A 240 -5.68 -22.46 1.45
C ALA A 240 -5.47 -20.96 1.21
N VAL A 241 -6.64 -20.36 0.76
CA VAL A 241 -6.59 -18.89 0.58
C VAL A 241 -7.92 -18.31 1.07
N ILE A 242 -7.80 -17.05 1.49
CA ILE A 242 -9.09 -16.41 1.83
C ILE A 242 -9.30 -15.21 0.89
N ILE A 243 -10.64 -15.00 0.66
CA ILE A 243 -11.03 -13.86 -0.21
C ILE A 243 -12.02 -12.99 0.57
N GLY A 244 -11.77 -11.71 0.51
CA GLY A 244 -12.67 -10.76 1.21
C GLY A 244 -14.07 -10.71 0.58
N SER A 245 -15.08 -10.64 1.42
CA SER A 245 -16.46 -10.59 0.88
C SER A 245 -17.41 -10.09 1.98
N GLN A 246 -18.57 -9.90 1.46
CA GLN A 246 -19.71 -9.66 2.37
C GLN A 246 -20.83 -10.67 2.07
N ILE A 247 -21.18 -11.38 3.24
CA ILE A 247 -22.22 -12.40 3.02
C ILE A 247 -23.53 -11.88 3.65
N ASN A 248 -24.60 -12.12 2.90
CA ASN A 248 -25.92 -11.71 3.43
C ASN A 248 -26.34 -12.57 4.62
N GLY A 249 -26.45 -12.02 5.82
CA GLY A 249 -26.85 -12.63 7.11
C GLY A 249 -27.83 -13.78 6.93
N MET A 250 -27.43 -15.09 7.27
CA MET A 250 -28.20 -16.31 7.63
C MET A 250 -29.58 -15.95 8.20
N GLU A 251 -30.66 -15.93 7.39
CA GLU A 251 -32.03 -16.07 7.95
C GLU A 251 -32.46 -17.55 7.94
N LEU A 252 -32.10 -18.40 8.95
CA LEU A 252 -32.74 -19.73 9.14
C LEU A 252 -34.22 -19.69 8.78
N LEU A 253 -34.65 -19.90 7.53
CA LEU A 253 -36.05 -20.09 7.08
C LEU A 253 -36.64 -21.36 7.69
N PHE A 254 -37.40 -21.31 8.83
CA PHE A 254 -38.24 -22.48 9.21
C PHE A 254 -39.43 -22.60 8.25
N PHE A 255 -39.52 -23.64 7.42
CA PHE A 255 -40.69 -23.95 6.56
C PHE A 255 -41.87 -24.43 7.42
N ILE A 256 -42.84 -23.48 7.79
CA ILE A 256 -44.07 -24.10 8.35
C ILE A 256 -45.07 -24.32 7.21
N GLU A 257 -45.29 -25.57 6.69
CA GLU A 257 -46.35 -25.99 5.75
C GLU A 257 -47.75 -25.66 6.30
N VAL A 258 -48.35 -24.49 5.85
CA VAL A 258 -49.76 -24.26 6.25
C VAL A 258 -50.67 -24.69 5.09
N LYS A 259 -51.33 -25.81 5.19
CA LYS A 259 -52.37 -26.34 4.28
C LYS A 259 -53.62 -25.45 4.33
N ILE A 260 -53.85 -24.64 3.24
CA ILE A 260 -55.06 -23.80 3.09
C ILE A 260 -56.28 -24.69 2.86
N LEU A 261 -57.10 -24.95 3.92
CA LEU A 261 -58.47 -25.47 3.67
C LEU A 261 -59.42 -24.29 3.39
N LEU A 262 -59.61 -23.98 2.09
CA LEU A 262 -60.60 -22.95 1.69
C LEU A 262 -62.00 -23.35 2.16
N ALA A 263 -62.35 -22.88 3.45
CA ALA A 263 -63.84 -22.82 3.60
C ALA A 263 -64.32 -21.37 3.44
N GLY A 264 -64.85 -20.99 2.19
CA GLY A 264 -65.93 -20.07 1.77
C GLY A 264 -65.77 -18.68 2.40
N PRO A 265 -66.22 -17.61 1.60
CA PRO A 265 -65.97 -16.16 1.68
C PRO A 265 -66.50 -15.55 2.98
N GLY A 266 -65.61 -15.59 4.01
CA GLY A 266 -65.80 -14.59 5.11
C GLY A 266 -65.39 -15.20 6.46
N VAL A 267 -64.12 -15.65 6.72
CA VAL A 267 -63.74 -15.74 8.15
C VAL A 267 -62.21 -15.88 8.23
N GLY A 268 -61.40 -14.81 8.38
CA GLY A 268 -60.05 -14.62 8.95
C GLY A 268 -59.87 -15.42 10.25
N ILE A 269 -59.17 -16.62 10.19
CA ILE A 269 -58.75 -17.28 11.43
C ILE A 269 -57.31 -16.86 11.77
N LEU A 270 -57.09 -15.96 12.85
CA LEU A 270 -56.00 -15.56 13.76
C LEU A 270 -55.69 -16.69 14.75
N PHE A 271 -54.43 -17.34 14.65
CA PHE A 271 -53.98 -18.09 15.84
C PHE A 271 -53.09 -17.19 16.71
N ILE A 272 -53.66 -16.67 17.93
CA ILE A 272 -52.93 -16.04 19.05
C ILE A 272 -52.56 -17.14 20.07
N CYS A 273 -51.30 -17.54 20.07
CA CYS A 273 -50.79 -18.18 21.30
C CYS A 273 -50.23 -17.12 22.25
N GLN A 274 -51.10 -16.75 23.28
CA GLN A 274 -50.60 -16.02 24.48
C GLN A 274 -49.88 -16.98 25.43
N PRO A 275 -48.68 -16.42 26.16
CA PRO A 275 -48.95 -16.24 27.59
C PRO A 275 -48.40 -14.91 28.10
N LYS A 276 -49.29 -13.97 28.50
CA LYS A 276 -49.54 -13.28 29.79
C LYS A 276 -48.44 -12.26 30.07
N GLN A 277 -48.71 -10.97 29.73
CA GLN A 277 -48.60 -9.81 30.65
C GLN A 277 -48.34 -8.54 29.83
N GLU A 278 -49.40 -7.77 29.57
CA GLU A 278 -49.88 -6.37 29.48
C GLU A 278 -48.72 -5.39 29.28
N CYS A 279 -48.55 -4.86 27.94
CA CYS A 279 -48.12 -3.44 27.84
C CYS A 279 -48.66 -2.84 26.55
N GLY A 280 -49.80 -2.05 26.62
CA GLY A 280 -50.24 -0.67 26.33
C GLY A 280 -49.92 -0.26 24.88
N SER A 281 -50.95 -0.27 24.00
CA SER A 281 -51.33 0.34 22.70
C SER A 281 -50.47 1.58 22.39
N VAL A 282 -49.43 1.38 21.39
CA VAL A 282 -48.92 2.58 20.67
C VAL A 282 -49.39 2.51 19.21
N LEU A 283 -50.42 3.32 18.83
CA LEU A 283 -50.85 4.04 17.61
C LEU A 283 -49.65 4.51 16.79
N ILE A 284 -49.35 3.73 15.60
CA ILE A 284 -48.50 4.43 14.59
C ILE A 284 -49.20 4.36 13.24
N PHE A 285 -49.73 5.50 12.61
CA PHE A 285 -49.95 6.17 11.32
C PHE A 285 -49.23 5.44 10.19
N THR A 286 -50.00 4.62 9.32
CA THR A 286 -49.72 4.15 7.95
C THR A 286 -48.98 5.21 7.13
N LEU A 287 -47.66 5.38 7.40
CA LEU A 287 -46.79 5.97 6.38
C LEU A 287 -46.22 4.87 5.47
N GLN A 288 -46.85 4.45 4.34
CA GLN A 288 -46.29 3.71 3.19
C GLN A 288 -44.76 3.78 3.16
N LEU A 289 -44.08 3.32 4.21
CA LEU A 289 -42.62 3.11 4.14
C LEU A 289 -42.34 1.75 3.50
N ARG A 290 -41.98 1.69 2.23
CA ARG A 290 -41.58 0.55 1.36
C ARG A 290 -40.45 -0.26 2.01
N TYR A 291 -40.71 -1.14 2.94
CA TYR A 291 -39.76 -2.14 3.47
C TYR A 291 -39.46 -3.21 2.41
N ASP A 292 -38.03 -3.35 1.99
CA ASP A 292 -37.61 -4.43 1.06
C ASP A 292 -38.09 -4.14 -0.37
N TYR A 293 -37.94 -2.87 -0.88
CA TYR A 293 -38.32 -2.56 -2.29
C TYR A 293 -39.78 -2.95 -2.54
N GLY A 294 -40.82 -3.07 -1.44
CA GLY A 294 -42.26 -3.24 -1.77
C GLY A 294 -42.71 -4.69 -1.55
N MET A 295 -42.07 -5.59 -0.78
CA MET A 295 -42.40 -7.03 -0.78
C MET A 295 -43.27 -7.37 0.44
N PHE A 296 -43.54 -6.36 1.35
CA PHE A 296 -44.45 -6.71 2.47
C PHE A 296 -45.87 -6.23 2.13
N TYR A 297 -46.72 -7.20 1.94
CA TYR A 297 -48.12 -6.85 1.62
C TYR A 297 -48.87 -6.42 2.88
N ALA A 298 -48.50 -6.94 4.19
CA ALA A 298 -49.10 -6.50 5.47
C ALA A 298 -48.06 -6.65 6.59
N SER A 299 -47.29 -5.50 6.88
CA SER A 299 -46.23 -5.62 7.92
C SER A 299 -46.71 -5.02 9.24
N LYS A 300 -46.19 -5.77 10.42
CA LYS A 300 -46.41 -5.21 11.77
C LYS A 300 -45.13 -5.23 12.59
N THR A 301 -45.01 -4.24 13.52
CA THR A 301 -43.83 -4.30 14.42
C THR A 301 -44.30 -4.39 15.87
N PHE A 302 -43.46 -5.17 16.67
CA PHE A 302 -43.73 -5.05 18.12
C PHE A 302 -42.40 -4.93 18.88
N TYR A 303 -42.50 -4.24 20.04
CA TYR A 303 -41.29 -3.99 20.85
C TYR A 303 -41.14 -5.09 21.93
N ASP A 304 -39.99 -5.80 21.76
CA ASP A 304 -39.68 -6.85 22.77
C ASP A 304 -38.99 -6.22 23.99
N CYS A 305 -39.74 -6.08 25.14
CA CYS A 305 -39.28 -5.31 26.33
C CYS A 305 -38.22 -6.11 27.09
N ASP A 306 -38.16 -7.35 26.95
CA ASP A 306 -37.17 -8.20 27.67
C ASP A 306 -35.80 -8.13 26.98
N LYS A 307 -35.80 -7.95 25.73
CA LYS A 307 -34.51 -7.97 25.00
C LYS A 307 -34.22 -6.59 24.41
N LYS A 308 -35.10 -5.61 24.82
CA LYS A 308 -34.97 -4.19 24.40
C LYS A 308 -34.73 -4.07 22.89
N ARG A 309 -35.44 -4.70 22.00
CA ARG A 309 -35.29 -4.60 20.53
C ARG A 309 -36.68 -4.55 19.89
N ARG A 310 -36.74 -3.86 18.74
CA ARG A 310 -38.00 -3.82 17.96
C ARG A 310 -37.99 -4.89 16.85
N ILE A 311 -39.17 -5.53 16.82
CA ILE A 311 -39.17 -6.69 15.90
C ILE A 311 -40.19 -6.39 14.78
N LEU A 312 -39.71 -6.53 13.53
CA LEU A 312 -40.59 -6.39 12.35
C LEU A 312 -40.94 -7.76 11.77
N TRP A 313 -42.28 -7.93 11.50
CA TRP A 313 -42.68 -9.16 10.79
C TRP A 313 -43.88 -8.87 9.88
N GLY A 314 -43.97 -9.63 8.73
CA GLY A 314 -45.09 -9.28 7.82
C GLY A 314 -45.20 -10.30 6.68
N TRP A 315 -46.49 -10.33 6.04
CA TRP A 315 -46.84 -11.27 4.96
C TRP A 315 -46.15 -10.87 3.63
N VAL A 316 -45.41 -11.87 3.06
CA VAL A 316 -44.74 -11.60 1.75
C VAL A 316 -45.48 -12.41 0.67
N THR A 317 -45.95 -11.52 -0.34
CA THR A 317 -46.73 -12.23 -1.38
C THR A 317 -45.79 -12.86 -2.42
N GLU A 318 -46.10 -14.02 -2.92
CA GLU A 318 -45.32 -14.68 -4.00
C GLU A 318 -45.71 -14.10 -5.36
N ALA A 319 -44.77 -13.81 -6.13
CA ALA A 319 -45.03 -13.18 -7.45
C ALA A 319 -45.58 -14.21 -8.44
N ASP A 320 -46.36 -15.21 -8.09
CA ASP A 320 -46.87 -16.23 -9.03
C ASP A 320 -48.26 -15.81 -9.52
N SER A 321 -48.69 -16.39 -10.77
CA SER A 321 -50.06 -16.19 -11.30
C SER A 321 -51.10 -16.90 -10.43
N LYS A 322 -52.22 -16.40 -10.21
CA LYS A 322 -53.35 -16.91 -9.38
C LYS A 322 -53.63 -18.38 -9.68
N SER A 323 -53.39 -18.80 -10.93
CA SER A 323 -53.63 -20.22 -11.30
C SER A 323 -52.56 -21.15 -10.71
N ASP A 324 -51.37 -20.61 -10.50
CA ASP A 324 -50.23 -21.37 -9.92
C ASP A 324 -50.35 -21.40 -8.39
N ASP A 325 -50.95 -20.41 -7.79
CA ASP A 325 -51.14 -20.37 -6.33
C ASP A 325 -52.25 -21.34 -5.91
N ILE A 326 -53.17 -21.57 -6.85
CA ILE A 326 -54.29 -22.50 -6.57
C ILE A 326 -53.80 -23.95 -6.70
N LYS A 327 -52.88 -24.20 -7.53
CA LYS A 327 -52.32 -25.56 -7.70
C LYS A 327 -51.38 -25.93 -6.55
N LYS A 328 -50.74 -24.95 -5.92
CA LYS A 328 -49.72 -25.19 -4.86
C LYS A 328 -50.35 -25.09 -3.47
N GLY A 329 -51.67 -24.49 -3.41
CA GLY A 329 -52.42 -24.55 -2.12
C GLY A 329 -51.90 -23.53 -1.12
N TRP A 330 -50.97 -22.55 -1.45
CA TRP A 330 -50.56 -21.44 -0.56
C TRP A 330 -50.14 -20.24 -1.43
N SER A 331 -50.23 -18.92 -0.99
CA SER A 331 -50.02 -17.75 -1.88
C SER A 331 -49.21 -16.67 -1.16
N GLY A 332 -48.42 -17.24 -0.14
CA GLY A 332 -47.56 -16.21 0.49
C GLY A 332 -46.90 -16.78 1.75
N ILE A 333 -45.81 -16.10 2.20
CA ILE A 333 -45.07 -16.66 3.35
C ILE A 333 -44.92 -15.54 4.39
N GLN A 334 -45.03 -16.02 5.65
CA GLN A 334 -44.75 -15.07 6.74
C GLN A 334 -43.24 -14.83 6.90
N SER A 335 -42.92 -13.48 7.01
CA SER A 335 -41.47 -13.14 7.09
C SER A 335 -40.94 -13.50 8.48
N ILE A 336 -39.76 -13.93 8.62
CA ILE A 336 -39.15 -14.17 9.93
C ILE A 336 -39.00 -12.82 10.66
N PRO A 337 -39.34 -12.91 12.07
CA PRO A 337 -39.24 -11.65 12.81
C PRO A 337 -37.82 -11.06 12.78
N ARG A 338 -37.76 -9.77 12.37
CA ARG A 338 -36.45 -9.11 12.24
C ARG A 338 -36.32 -8.03 13.31
N THR A 339 -35.10 -8.01 13.85
CA THR A 339 -34.86 -6.88 14.77
C THR A 339 -34.55 -5.60 13.98
N VAL A 340 -35.31 -4.59 14.29
CA VAL A 340 -35.10 -3.30 13.61
C VAL A 340 -34.18 -2.44 14.47
N LEU A 341 -32.83 -2.21 13.86
CA LEU A 341 -31.96 -1.29 14.63
C LEU A 341 -31.95 0.09 13.94
N LEU A 342 -32.52 1.11 14.69
CA LEU A 342 -32.54 2.46 14.09
C LEU A 342 -31.22 3.18 14.40
N ASP A 343 -30.37 3.59 13.30
CA ASP A 343 -29.24 4.50 13.65
C ASP A 343 -29.76 5.87 14.11
N LYS A 344 -28.95 6.69 14.79
CA LYS A 344 -29.17 7.98 15.47
C LYS A 344 -29.88 8.98 14.53
N LYS A 345 -30.06 8.48 13.19
CA LYS A 345 -30.72 9.37 12.23
C LYS A 345 -31.95 8.68 11.61
N GLY A 346 -32.51 7.51 12.25
CA GLY A 346 -33.79 6.92 11.80
C GLY A 346 -33.68 6.24 10.43
N LYS A 347 -32.35 5.82 9.91
CA LYS A 347 -32.23 5.07 8.64
C LYS A 347 -31.96 3.59 8.93
N HIS A 348 -32.77 2.64 8.26
CA HIS A 348 -32.80 1.16 8.33
C HIS A 348 -31.51 0.55 7.74
N GLN A 349 -30.53 -0.14 8.54
CA GLN A 349 -29.47 -0.89 7.83
C GLN A 349 -29.76 -2.39 7.89
N ILE A 350 -30.39 -3.07 6.93
CA ILE A 350 -30.17 -4.53 6.86
C ILE A 350 -28.76 -4.80 6.34
N ASN A 351 -27.51 -4.96 7.17
CA ASN A 351 -26.33 -4.86 6.27
C ASN A 351 -25.40 -6.06 6.49
N GLY A 352 -25.22 -7.04 5.50
CA GLY A 352 -24.16 -7.95 5.02
C GLY A 352 -23.01 -8.09 6.04
N HIS A 353 -22.68 -9.36 6.46
CA HIS A 353 -21.60 -9.81 7.36
C HIS A 353 -20.26 -9.95 6.61
N GLY A 354 -19.33 -8.85 6.94
CA GLY A 354 -17.97 -9.05 6.38
C GLY A 354 -17.46 -10.48 6.59
N ALA A 355 -16.79 -10.91 5.47
CA ALA A 355 -16.41 -12.34 5.61
C ALA A 355 -15.07 -12.58 4.91
N ALA A 356 -14.34 -13.51 5.51
CA ALA A 356 -13.15 -14.09 4.85
C ALA A 356 -13.49 -15.48 4.29
N ILE A 357 -13.79 -15.46 2.98
CA ILE A 357 -14.21 -16.73 2.34
C ILE A 357 -12.99 -17.63 2.11
N LEU A 358 -13.16 -18.93 2.57
CA LEU A 358 -11.99 -19.85 2.57
C LEU A 358 -12.09 -20.81 1.39
N TYR A 359 -10.95 -20.93 0.65
CA TYR A 359 -10.84 -21.91 -0.45
C TYR A 359 -9.65 -22.85 -0.20
N ARG A 360 -9.84 -24.09 -0.82
CA ARG A 360 -8.75 -25.06 -0.72
C ARG A 360 -8.42 -25.62 -2.12
N SER A 361 -7.13 -25.91 -2.15
CA SER A 361 -6.73 -26.49 -3.45
C SER A 361 -5.55 -27.45 -3.24
N LYS A 362 -5.54 -28.53 -4.08
CA LYS A 362 -4.38 -29.46 -4.04
C LYS A 362 -3.35 -29.10 -5.12
N ASP A 363 -3.84 -28.33 -6.14
CA ASP A 363 -2.89 -28.12 -7.26
C ASP A 363 -2.77 -26.64 -7.59
N PHE A 364 -3.50 -25.79 -6.74
CA PHE A 364 -3.46 -24.31 -6.82
C PHE A 364 -4.17 -23.82 -8.08
N VAL A 365 -4.76 -24.70 -8.84
CA VAL A 365 -5.52 -24.28 -10.04
C VAL A 365 -7.01 -24.59 -9.79
N SER A 366 -7.30 -25.81 -9.25
CA SER A 366 -8.70 -26.15 -8.94
C SER A 366 -8.99 -25.88 -7.46
N TRP A 367 -9.96 -24.91 -7.30
CA TRP A 367 -10.21 -24.48 -5.90
C TRP A 367 -11.63 -24.88 -5.49
N THR A 368 -11.66 -25.34 -4.26
CA THR A 368 -12.98 -25.70 -3.72
C THR A 368 -13.29 -24.78 -2.52
N ARG A 369 -14.45 -24.17 -2.65
CA ARG A 369 -14.85 -23.27 -1.54
C ARG A 369 -15.28 -24.11 -0.32
N SER A 370 -14.77 -23.55 0.86
CA SER A 370 -15.23 -24.22 2.09
C SER A 370 -16.67 -23.79 2.41
N ARG A 371 -17.35 -24.75 3.07
CA ARG A 371 -18.76 -24.45 3.42
C ARG A 371 -18.84 -23.21 4.32
N ASN A 372 -17.93 -23.12 5.30
CA ASN A 372 -17.93 -21.94 6.18
C ASN A 372 -16.70 -21.06 5.90
N PRO A 373 -17.03 -19.70 5.99
CA PRO A 373 -15.85 -18.83 5.88
C PRO A 373 -14.86 -19.06 7.03
N LEU A 374 -13.60 -18.65 6.70
CA LEU A 374 -12.64 -18.74 7.82
C LEU A 374 -13.11 -17.92 9.02
N TYR A 375 -13.61 -16.76 8.65
CA TYR A 375 -14.13 -15.92 9.75
C TYR A 375 -15.23 -15.00 9.20
N LEU A 376 -16.22 -14.76 10.10
CA LEU A 376 -17.35 -13.89 9.74
C LEU A 376 -17.62 -12.88 10.87
N SER A 377 -17.82 -11.64 10.41
CA SER A 377 -18.17 -10.63 11.41
C SER A 377 -19.57 -10.09 11.13
N THR A 378 -20.34 -9.98 12.28
CA THR A 378 -21.73 -9.48 12.10
C THR A 378 -21.78 -7.97 12.29
N LYS A 379 -20.65 -7.39 12.51
CA LYS A 379 -20.66 -5.96 12.87
C LYS A 379 -20.02 -5.12 11.75
N THR A 380 -19.61 -5.85 10.77
CA THR A 380 -18.90 -5.07 9.73
C THR A 380 -19.55 -5.36 8.38
N GLY A 381 -19.10 -4.52 7.32
CA GLY A 381 -19.56 -4.73 5.93
C GLY A 381 -18.50 -5.46 5.07
N MET A 382 -18.35 -5.06 3.88
CA MET A 382 -17.43 -5.71 2.91
C MET A 382 -15.99 -5.64 3.41
N TRP A 383 -15.48 -6.83 3.49
CA TRP A 383 -14.04 -6.87 3.82
C TRP A 383 -13.19 -6.80 2.54
N GLU A 384 -12.21 -5.80 2.52
CA GLU A 384 -11.22 -5.67 1.42
C GLU A 384 -9.82 -6.07 1.92
N CYS A 385 -9.06 -6.55 1.04
CA CYS A 385 -7.62 -6.88 1.21
C CYS A 385 -7.39 -7.61 2.53
N PRO A 386 -8.15 -8.75 2.70
CA PRO A 386 -7.81 -9.53 3.89
C PRO A 386 -6.37 -10.04 3.85
N ASP A 387 -5.80 -10.22 5.10
CA ASP A 387 -4.47 -10.84 5.31
C ASP A 387 -4.54 -11.80 6.50
N PHE A 388 -3.94 -12.97 6.30
CA PHE A 388 -3.95 -13.96 7.38
C PHE A 388 -2.57 -14.59 7.51
N TYR A 389 -1.96 -14.39 8.74
CA TYR A 389 -0.57 -14.87 8.86
C TYR A 389 -0.24 -15.11 10.34
N PRO A 390 0.78 -15.95 10.55
CA PRO A 390 1.16 -16.27 11.93
C PRO A 390 2.16 -15.25 12.50
N VAL A 391 2.08 -15.16 13.86
CA VAL A 391 3.11 -14.37 14.58
C VAL A 391 3.63 -15.20 15.77
N SER A 392 4.97 -14.93 16.04
CA SER A 392 5.61 -15.74 17.11
C SER A 392 5.32 -15.12 18.48
N SER A 393 4.89 -15.97 19.42
CA SER A 393 4.69 -15.47 20.79
C SER A 393 5.96 -15.59 21.64
N ARG A 394 7.04 -16.15 21.07
CA ARG A 394 8.25 -16.37 21.90
C ARG A 394 9.42 -15.54 21.37
N ARG A 395 9.42 -15.60 20.01
CA ARG A 395 10.62 -14.97 19.42
C ARG A 395 10.20 -13.68 18.69
N ARG A 396 11.13 -12.73 18.71
CA ARG A 396 10.85 -11.47 17.97
C ARG A 396 11.29 -11.61 16.50
N ILE A 397 10.62 -12.58 15.77
CA ILE A 397 10.94 -12.84 14.35
C ILE A 397 9.60 -12.97 13.60
N GLY A 398 9.73 -12.76 12.24
CA GLY A 398 8.55 -13.08 11.37
C GLY A 398 8.46 -14.58 11.05
N LEU A 399 7.21 -14.97 10.78
CA LEU A 399 7.04 -16.42 10.47
C LEU A 399 6.46 -16.57 9.06
N HIS A 400 6.94 -17.69 8.44
CA HIS A 400 6.33 -18.05 7.13
C HIS A 400 4.81 -18.29 7.29
N SER A 401 4.10 -17.98 6.15
CA SER A 401 2.62 -17.96 6.21
C SER A 401 2.07 -19.35 6.53
N SER A 402 2.95 -20.38 6.36
CA SER A 402 2.40 -21.73 6.58
C SER A 402 2.81 -22.25 7.95
N PHE A 403 3.48 -21.34 8.72
CA PHE A 403 3.95 -21.81 10.04
C PHE A 403 2.75 -21.88 11.00
N ASN A 404 2.68 -23.09 11.73
CA ASN A 404 1.56 -23.26 12.68
C ASN A 404 1.97 -24.25 13.78
N ASP A 405 2.28 -23.70 15.04
CA ASP A 405 2.58 -24.57 16.22
C ASP A 405 1.85 -24.03 17.44
N ARG A 406 2.04 -24.73 18.56
CA ARG A 406 1.27 -24.36 19.77
C ARG A 406 1.70 -22.98 20.29
N LYS A 407 2.78 -22.54 19.88
CA LYS A 407 3.28 -21.25 20.41
C LYS A 407 3.13 -20.15 19.36
N THR A 408 2.27 -20.35 18.45
CA THR A 408 2.03 -19.36 17.38
C THR A 408 0.60 -18.82 17.51
N LYS A 409 0.56 -17.48 17.37
CA LYS A 409 -0.78 -16.89 17.16
C LYS A 409 -0.97 -16.48 15.69
N HIS A 410 -2.27 -16.22 15.37
CA HIS A 410 -2.52 -15.80 13.98
C HIS A 410 -3.24 -14.45 13.97
N VAL A 411 -2.90 -13.78 12.88
CA VAL A 411 -3.49 -12.44 12.72
C VAL A 411 -4.40 -12.47 11.48
N LEU A 412 -5.68 -12.07 11.75
CA LEU A 412 -6.57 -11.80 10.61
C LEU A 412 -6.81 -10.28 10.47
N LYS A 413 -6.39 -9.87 9.29
CA LYS A 413 -6.55 -8.43 9.01
C LYS A 413 -7.56 -8.23 7.86
N ALA A 414 -8.43 -7.18 8.07
CA ALA A 414 -9.32 -6.79 6.96
C ALA A 414 -9.46 -5.26 6.91
N SER A 415 -9.68 -4.83 5.61
CA SER A 415 -9.87 -3.38 5.41
C SER A 415 -11.36 -3.08 5.20
N PHE A 416 -11.90 -2.19 6.08
CA PHE A 416 -13.29 -1.72 5.89
C PHE A 416 -13.48 -0.39 6.62
N SER A 417 -14.47 0.37 6.20
CA SER A 417 -14.77 1.70 6.77
C SER A 417 -13.55 2.60 6.75
N ASP A 418 -12.71 2.48 5.70
CA ASP A 418 -11.57 3.38 5.38
C ASP A 418 -10.41 3.14 6.34
N HIS A 419 -10.45 1.98 7.12
CA HIS A 419 -9.29 1.67 7.97
C HIS A 419 -8.91 0.19 7.82
N ASP A 420 -7.70 -0.07 8.29
CA ASP A 420 -7.27 -1.48 8.38
C ASP A 420 -7.28 -1.93 9.84
N TYR A 421 -8.13 -3.01 10.03
CA TYR A 421 -8.22 -3.58 11.39
C TYR A 421 -7.65 -5.01 11.40
N TYR A 422 -7.22 -5.29 12.65
CA TYR A 422 -6.80 -6.70 12.73
C TYR A 422 -7.22 -7.28 14.08
N VAL A 423 -7.35 -8.63 14.03
CA VAL A 423 -7.60 -9.36 15.30
C VAL A 423 -6.58 -10.50 15.43
N ILE A 424 -6.36 -10.84 16.70
CA ILE A 424 -5.36 -11.89 16.99
C ILE A 424 -6.09 -13.10 17.58
N GLY A 425 -5.64 -14.32 17.08
CA GLY A 425 -6.30 -15.51 17.65
C GLY A 425 -5.51 -16.77 17.34
N ASN A 426 -6.24 -17.86 17.58
CA ASN A 426 -5.63 -19.19 17.33
C ASN A 426 -6.28 -19.87 16.12
N TYR A 427 -5.37 -20.47 15.35
CA TYR A 427 -5.88 -21.13 14.12
C TYR A 427 -5.64 -22.64 14.25
N ASP A 428 -6.80 -23.34 14.16
CA ASP A 428 -6.72 -24.82 14.11
C ASP A 428 -6.76 -25.33 12.66
N SER A 429 -5.59 -25.82 12.22
CA SER A 429 -5.44 -26.17 10.78
C SER A 429 -6.21 -27.46 10.46
N LYS A 430 -6.61 -28.28 11.51
CA LYS A 430 -7.34 -29.54 11.24
C LYS A 430 -8.81 -29.26 10.95
N THR A 431 -9.32 -28.23 11.68
CA THR A 431 -10.77 -27.99 11.49
C THR A 431 -10.99 -26.69 10.72
N ASP A 432 -9.88 -25.93 10.44
CA ASP A 432 -9.95 -24.61 9.78
C ASP A 432 -10.80 -23.62 10.58
N ARG A 433 -10.68 -23.82 11.89
CA ARG A 433 -11.40 -22.86 12.77
C ARG A 433 -10.41 -21.83 13.34
N TYR A 434 -10.90 -20.58 13.18
CA TYR A 434 -10.10 -19.48 13.75
C TYR A 434 -10.87 -18.81 14.89
N SER A 435 -10.24 -18.94 16.10
CA SER A 435 -10.86 -18.31 17.28
C SER A 435 -10.08 -17.04 17.70
N VAL A 436 -10.92 -15.98 17.90
CA VAL A 436 -10.22 -14.69 18.12
C VAL A 436 -10.32 -14.33 19.61
N ASP A 437 -9.29 -13.62 20.07
CA ASP A 437 -9.29 -13.17 21.48
C ASP A 437 -10.35 -12.09 21.68
N VAL A 438 -10.32 -11.08 20.81
CA VAL A 438 -11.33 -10.02 20.80
C VAL A 438 -11.76 -9.76 19.35
N ASP A 439 -13.23 -9.68 19.22
CA ASP A 439 -13.74 -9.57 17.84
C ASP A 439 -13.66 -8.12 17.34
N PHE A 440 -13.78 -8.03 15.98
CA PHE A 440 -13.79 -6.67 15.38
C PHE A 440 -14.91 -5.83 15.99
N MET A 441 -14.60 -4.67 16.34
CA MET A 441 -15.58 -3.62 16.75
C MET A 441 -16.23 -3.99 18.09
N ASP A 442 -15.63 -4.90 18.85
CA ASP A 442 -16.23 -5.26 20.17
C ASP A 442 -15.72 -4.32 21.25
N THR A 443 -14.58 -3.72 21.00
CA THR A 443 -14.10 -2.75 22.01
C THR A 443 -13.88 -1.39 21.35
N ILE A 444 -13.99 -0.33 22.24
CA ILE A 444 -13.72 1.04 21.70
C ILE A 444 -12.25 1.14 21.28
N ARG A 445 -11.39 0.17 21.74
CA ARG A 445 -9.97 0.19 21.33
C ARG A 445 -9.72 -0.84 20.22
N GLN A 446 -10.20 -0.43 19.06
CA GLN A 446 -9.97 -1.34 17.92
C GLN A 446 -8.49 -1.33 17.52
N LEU A 447 -8.06 -2.61 17.24
CA LEU A 447 -6.63 -2.65 16.84
C LEU A 447 -6.49 -2.33 15.35
N ARG A 448 -5.71 -1.32 15.14
CA ARG A 448 -5.34 -0.93 13.75
C ARG A 448 -3.82 -0.95 13.60
N TYR A 449 -3.43 -1.25 12.35
CA TYR A 449 -1.98 -1.12 12.14
C TYR A 449 -1.52 0.33 12.32
N ASP A 450 -2.38 1.21 11.80
CA ASP A 450 -2.09 2.65 11.80
C ASP A 450 -3.38 3.44 12.06
N TYR A 451 -3.27 4.47 12.96
CA TYR A 451 -4.50 5.15 13.40
C TYR A 451 -4.71 6.44 12.59
N GLY A 452 -3.87 6.60 11.51
CA GLY A 452 -4.04 7.75 10.59
C GLY A 452 -4.49 7.25 9.21
N MET A 453 -3.88 7.95 8.11
CA MET A 453 -4.22 7.57 6.73
C MET A 453 -3.41 6.36 6.27
N PHE A 454 -4.10 5.17 6.27
CA PHE A 454 -3.41 3.88 6.00
C PHE A 454 -4.48 2.84 5.60
N TYR A 455 -4.27 2.27 4.40
CA TYR A 455 -5.37 1.39 3.95
C TYR A 455 -4.82 0.33 3.01
N ALA A 456 -5.55 -0.71 2.85
CA ALA A 456 -5.27 -1.84 1.94
C ALA A 456 -3.88 -2.43 2.20
N SER A 457 -3.63 -2.47 3.56
CA SER A 457 -2.29 -2.98 3.92
C SER A 457 -2.16 -4.48 3.62
N LYS A 458 -0.91 -4.84 3.29
CA LYS A 458 -0.59 -6.26 3.00
C LYS A 458 0.84 -6.57 3.48
N THR A 459 0.93 -7.90 3.95
CA THR A 459 2.28 -8.24 4.47
C THR A 459 2.89 -9.34 3.60
N PHE A 460 4.14 -9.44 3.71
CA PHE A 460 4.80 -10.66 3.20
C PHE A 460 5.95 -11.03 4.15
N TYR A 461 6.30 -12.32 4.10
CA TYR A 461 7.41 -12.80 4.94
C TYR A 461 8.73 -12.71 4.17
N ASP A 462 9.70 -11.97 4.82
CA ASP A 462 11.10 -11.90 4.32
C ASP A 462 11.95 -13.01 4.94
N CYS A 463 12.16 -14.01 4.24
CA CYS A 463 12.82 -15.21 4.81
C CYS A 463 14.31 -14.95 5.05
N ASP A 464 14.91 -14.01 4.25
CA ASP A 464 16.36 -13.74 4.44
C ASP A 464 16.62 -13.10 5.82
N LYS A 465 15.69 -12.33 6.10
CA LYS A 465 15.97 -11.62 7.38
C LYS A 465 14.99 -12.09 8.45
N LYS A 466 14.20 -13.11 8.10
CA LYS A 466 13.24 -13.72 9.05
C LYS A 466 12.36 -12.66 9.73
N ARG A 467 11.79 -11.90 8.87
CA ARG A 467 10.88 -10.86 9.41
C ARG A 467 9.66 -10.73 8.49
N ARG A 468 8.61 -10.23 9.08
CA ARG A 468 7.42 -9.93 8.26
C ARG A 468 7.36 -8.43 7.96
N ILE A 469 7.08 -8.15 6.68
CA ILE A 469 7.12 -6.74 6.24
C ILE A 469 5.71 -6.31 5.83
N LEU A 470 5.37 -5.12 6.28
CA LEU A 470 4.01 -4.59 6.06
C LEU A 470 4.10 -3.37 5.14
N TRP A 471 3.19 -3.36 4.14
CA TRP A 471 3.00 -2.19 3.26
C TRP A 471 1.58 -1.65 3.43
N GLY A 472 1.52 -0.37 3.23
CA GLY A 472 0.16 0.23 3.32
C GLY A 472 0.05 1.41 2.34
N TRP A 473 -1.14 1.45 1.71
CA TRP A 473 -1.42 2.60 0.81
C TRP A 473 -1.87 3.82 1.63
N VAL A 474 -1.25 4.97 1.27
CA VAL A 474 -1.63 6.23 1.94
C VAL A 474 -2.28 7.16 0.91
N THR A 475 -3.57 7.47 1.24
CA THR A 475 -4.32 8.30 0.27
C THR A 475 -3.93 9.78 0.41
N GLU A 476 -4.41 10.53 -0.61
CA GLU A 476 -4.08 11.97 -0.58
C GLU A 476 -5.05 12.73 0.34
N ALA A 477 -4.48 13.82 0.95
CA ALA A 477 -5.38 14.67 1.78
C ALA A 477 -5.78 15.93 1.01
N ASP A 478 -5.18 16.13 -0.21
CA ASP A 478 -5.57 17.34 -0.97
C ASP A 478 -6.70 17.00 -1.95
N SER A 479 -7.21 17.98 -2.69
CA SER A 479 -8.42 17.79 -3.51
C SER A 479 -8.10 17.07 -4.82
N LYS A 480 -9.07 16.54 -5.43
CA LYS A 480 -8.88 15.89 -6.75
C LYS A 480 -8.30 16.87 -7.78
N SER A 481 -8.82 18.09 -7.74
CA SER A 481 -8.24 19.10 -8.65
C SER A 481 -6.73 19.27 -8.44
N ASP A 482 -6.34 19.25 -7.18
CA ASP A 482 -4.89 19.35 -6.91
C ASP A 482 -4.15 18.10 -7.44
N ASP A 483 -4.80 16.95 -7.28
CA ASP A 483 -4.17 15.74 -7.84
C ASP A 483 -3.94 15.88 -9.35
N ILE A 484 -4.93 16.45 -10.04
CA ILE A 484 -4.81 16.60 -11.51
C ILE A 484 -3.72 17.61 -11.83
N LYS A 485 -3.67 18.66 -11.00
CA LYS A 485 -2.66 19.72 -11.27
C LYS A 485 -1.24 19.19 -11.03
N LYS A 486 -1.09 18.42 -9.95
CA LYS A 486 0.31 17.99 -9.66
C LYS A 486 0.65 16.70 -10.43
N GLY A 487 -0.43 16.04 -11.07
CA GLY A 487 -0.15 14.98 -12.05
C GLY A 487 0.06 13.62 -11.37
N TRP A 488 -0.22 13.51 -10.04
CA TRP A 488 -0.07 12.19 -9.37
C TRP A 488 -0.92 12.17 -8.11
N SER A 489 -1.22 10.84 -7.61
CA SER A 489 -2.02 10.64 -6.39
C SER A 489 -1.74 9.24 -5.82
N GLY A 490 -1.44 9.28 -4.52
CA GLY A 490 -1.24 7.98 -3.84
C GLY A 490 0.25 7.74 -3.56
N ILE A 491 0.49 7.22 -2.34
CA ILE A 491 1.88 6.90 -1.95
C ILE A 491 1.87 5.66 -1.06
N GLN A 492 3.02 4.92 -1.07
CA GLN A 492 3.11 3.80 -0.11
C GLN A 492 3.87 4.24 1.14
N SER A 493 3.30 3.66 2.31
CA SER A 493 4.09 3.87 3.55
C SER A 493 5.47 3.20 3.45
N ILE A 494 6.38 3.67 4.34
CA ILE A 494 7.66 2.93 4.41
C ILE A 494 7.39 1.51 4.93
N PRO A 495 7.99 0.52 4.30
CA PRO A 495 7.77 -0.84 4.81
C PRO A 495 8.22 -0.98 6.27
N ARG A 496 7.26 -1.75 6.98
CA ARG A 496 7.54 -1.90 8.43
C ARG A 496 7.60 -3.38 8.80
N THR A 497 8.53 -3.60 9.80
CA THR A 497 8.43 -4.94 10.40
C THR A 497 7.23 -5.03 11.33
N VAL A 498 6.72 -6.29 11.40
CA VAL A 498 5.54 -6.50 12.27
C VAL A 498 5.85 -7.67 13.21
N LEU A 499 5.61 -7.39 14.53
CA LEU A 499 5.86 -8.42 15.55
C LEU A 499 4.71 -8.41 16.56
N LEU A 500 4.60 -9.57 17.23
CA LEU A 500 3.65 -9.59 18.36
C LEU A 500 4.28 -8.99 19.61
N ASP A 501 3.50 -8.04 20.21
CA ASP A 501 4.02 -7.39 21.43
C ASP A 501 4.18 -8.43 22.54
N LYS A 502 5.00 -8.14 23.51
CA LYS A 502 5.33 -9.10 24.58
C LYS A 502 4.07 -9.46 25.38
N THR A 503 3.13 -8.51 25.38
CA THR A 503 1.89 -8.81 26.14
C THR A 503 1.01 -9.79 25.36
N GLY A 504 1.25 -9.81 24.03
CA GLY A 504 0.44 -10.76 23.21
C GLY A 504 -0.90 -10.12 22.83
N LYS A 505 -1.10 -8.81 23.12
CA LYS A 505 -2.46 -8.25 22.96
C LYS A 505 -2.51 -7.33 21.72
N GLN A 506 -1.33 -7.01 21.19
CA GLN A 506 -1.32 -6.15 19.98
C GLN A 506 -0.05 -6.40 19.17
N LEU A 507 -0.05 -5.79 17.97
CA LEU A 507 1.16 -5.90 17.14
C LEU A 507 2.02 -4.64 17.32
N VAL A 508 3.32 -4.84 17.16
CA VAL A 508 4.23 -3.68 17.13
C VAL A 508 4.89 -3.59 15.74
N GLN A 509 4.97 -2.26 15.31
CA GLN A 509 5.55 -2.01 13.99
C GLN A 509 6.73 -1.04 14.09
N TYR A 510 7.65 -1.32 13.14
CA TYR A 510 8.79 -0.38 13.13
C TYR A 510 9.39 -0.36 11.72
N PRO A 511 9.80 0.94 11.24
CA PRO A 511 10.36 1.02 9.88
C PRO A 511 11.58 0.10 9.71
N ILE A 512 11.70 -0.45 8.54
CA ILE A 512 12.81 -1.42 8.29
C ILE A 512 14.16 -0.73 8.51
N LYS A 513 15.09 -1.51 8.87
CA LYS A 513 16.43 -0.98 9.25
C LYS A 513 17.15 -0.37 8.04
N GLU A 514 16.79 -0.89 6.84
CA GLU A 514 17.49 -0.40 5.61
C GLU A 514 17.26 1.11 5.43
N LEU A 515 16.24 1.61 5.97
CA LEU A 515 15.93 3.05 5.85
C LEU A 515 17.03 3.90 6.48
N GLU A 516 17.66 3.39 7.49
CA GLU A 516 18.67 4.19 8.22
C GLU A 516 19.89 4.49 7.33
N LYS A 517 19.98 3.81 6.22
CA LYS A 517 21.10 4.10 5.29
C LYS A 517 20.95 5.49 4.66
N LEU A 518 19.79 5.98 4.78
CA LEU A 518 19.59 7.29 4.16
C LEU A 518 19.94 8.41 5.15
N ARG A 519 20.15 8.02 6.44
CA ARG A 519 20.50 9.06 7.41
C ARG A 519 21.83 9.75 7.04
N ALA A 520 21.80 11.07 7.06
CA ALA A 520 23.01 11.86 6.73
C ALA A 520 23.42 12.66 7.97
N SER A 521 23.25 13.96 7.86
CA SER A 521 23.73 14.77 9.00
C SER A 521 22.80 14.58 10.20
N GLU A 522 23.53 14.60 11.38
CA GLU A 522 22.74 14.32 12.61
C GLU A 522 22.84 15.52 13.56
N VAL A 523 21.65 15.75 14.21
CA VAL A 523 21.58 16.69 15.33
C VAL A 523 21.09 15.94 16.58
N SER A 524 21.84 16.25 17.68
CA SER A 524 21.44 15.48 18.89
C SER A 524 21.33 16.42 20.08
N LEU A 525 20.34 16.14 20.94
CA LEU A 525 20.15 16.84 22.22
C LEU A 525 20.01 15.82 23.36
N HIS A 526 20.63 16.22 24.50
CA HIS A 526 20.49 15.32 25.65
C HIS A 526 20.13 16.11 26.91
N ASN A 527 19.24 15.51 27.62
CA ASN A 527 18.85 16.06 28.94
C ASN A 527 18.50 17.56 28.85
N LYS A 528 17.62 17.80 27.92
CA LYS A 528 17.18 19.19 27.75
C LYS A 528 15.77 19.36 28.33
N GLU A 529 15.72 20.33 29.24
CA GLU A 529 14.39 20.61 29.82
C GLU A 529 13.58 21.54 28.90
N ILE A 530 12.28 21.21 28.78
CA ILE A 530 11.36 22.10 28.03
C ILE A 530 10.27 22.57 29.00
N LYS A 531 10.42 23.91 29.33
CA LYS A 531 9.41 24.45 30.28
C LYS A 531 8.02 24.52 29.63
N GLY A 532 7.02 24.41 30.51
CA GLY A 532 5.65 24.54 29.99
C GLY A 532 5.45 25.84 29.21
N GLY A 533 4.77 25.72 28.03
CA GLY A 533 4.41 26.91 27.22
C GLY A 533 5.53 27.33 26.28
N THR A 534 6.57 26.46 26.16
CA THR A 534 7.69 26.95 25.33
C THR A 534 7.89 25.99 24.15
N VAL A 535 8.66 26.49 23.14
CA VAL A 535 9.05 25.66 21.96
C VAL A 535 10.57 25.78 21.78
N LEU A 536 11.09 24.68 21.40
CA LEU A 536 12.56 24.65 21.15
C LEU A 536 12.81 24.23 19.69
N GLU A 537 13.51 25.20 18.93
CA GLU A 537 13.79 24.85 17.52
C GLU A 537 15.00 23.89 17.42
N ILE A 538 14.73 22.89 16.58
CA ILE A 538 15.86 21.98 16.24
C ILE A 538 16.41 22.36 14.86
N SER A 539 17.64 22.96 14.89
CA SER A 539 18.19 23.46 13.60
C SER A 539 19.33 22.56 13.14
N GLY A 540 19.81 22.76 11.88
CA GLY A 540 21.00 22.06 11.36
C GLY A 540 20.61 20.78 10.60
N LEU A 541 19.27 20.71 10.19
CA LEU A 541 18.89 19.55 9.38
C LEU A 541 17.89 19.98 8.31
N THR A 542 17.66 19.09 7.33
CA THR A 542 16.61 19.34 6.34
C THR A 542 15.26 18.90 6.93
N ALA A 543 14.46 19.94 7.45
CA ALA A 543 13.25 19.66 8.27
C ALA A 543 12.14 19.07 7.41
N SER A 544 12.13 19.26 6.09
CA SER A 544 11.05 18.72 5.24
C SER A 544 11.33 17.26 4.86
N GLN A 545 12.55 16.77 5.22
CA GLN A 545 12.98 15.40 4.89
C GLN A 545 13.93 14.91 6.00
N ALA A 546 13.32 14.25 7.00
CA ALA A 546 14.16 13.93 8.17
C ALA A 546 13.59 12.71 8.90
N ASP A 547 14.46 12.12 9.69
CA ASP A 547 14.12 11.05 10.65
C ASP A 547 14.45 11.50 12.07
N ILE A 548 13.35 11.43 12.97
CA ILE A 548 13.58 12.01 14.31
C ILE A 548 13.21 10.94 15.35
N GLU A 549 14.14 10.81 16.28
CA GLU A 549 13.85 9.95 17.44
C GLU A 549 14.01 10.77 18.73
N VAL A 550 12.89 10.72 19.51
CA VAL A 550 12.97 11.55 20.74
C VAL A 550 12.36 10.74 21.88
N SER A 551 13.02 10.88 23.07
CA SER A 551 12.51 10.24 24.29
C SER A 551 12.24 11.30 25.36
N PHE A 552 11.04 11.17 25.95
CA PHE A 552 10.66 12.18 26.95
C PHE A 552 10.63 11.54 28.34
N GLN A 553 11.19 12.29 29.26
CA GLN A 553 11.12 11.90 30.68
C GLN A 553 10.18 12.86 31.41
N LEU A 554 9.16 12.20 32.11
CA LEU A 554 8.14 13.05 32.74
C LEU A 554 8.47 13.23 34.23
N PRO A 555 8.06 14.33 34.79
CA PRO A 555 8.23 14.51 36.24
C PRO A 555 7.38 13.51 37.05
N ASN A 556 7.53 13.51 38.33
CA ASN A 556 6.69 12.60 39.15
C ASN A 556 5.19 12.86 38.89
N LEU A 557 4.46 11.64 38.50
CA LEU A 557 3.09 11.72 37.92
C LEU A 557 2.05 11.79 39.04
N GLU A 558 2.18 11.62 40.29
CA GLU A 558 1.15 11.53 41.35
C GLU A 558 -0.02 12.46 41.04
N ASP A 559 -0.30 13.63 41.68
CA ASP A 559 -1.52 14.45 41.48
C ASP A 559 -1.29 15.49 40.39
N ARG A 560 -0.30 15.28 39.54
CA ARG A 560 0.01 16.34 38.56
C ARG A 560 -0.44 15.91 37.17
N VAL A 561 -1.63 15.17 37.11
CA VAL A 561 -2.13 14.74 35.79
C VAL A 561 -3.64 14.96 35.76
N GLU A 562 -4.09 15.17 34.59
CA GLU A 562 -5.56 15.37 34.44
C GLU A 562 -6.30 14.03 34.53
N LEU A 563 -7.61 14.25 35.07
CA LEU A 563 -8.43 13.01 35.16
C LEU A 563 -9.13 12.76 33.82
N MET A 564 -9.07 11.50 33.60
CA MET A 564 -9.84 11.17 32.38
C MET A 564 -11.32 10.96 32.76
N ASP A 565 -12.19 11.93 32.27
CA ASP A 565 -13.59 12.14 32.70
C ASP A 565 -14.46 10.95 32.33
N LYS A 566 -14.02 10.09 31.27
CA LYS A 566 -14.91 8.97 30.87
C LYS A 566 -14.09 7.68 30.71
N LYS A 567 -14.81 6.54 31.16
CA LYS A 567 -14.17 5.19 31.13
C LYS A 567 -13.96 4.73 29.69
N SER A 568 -14.73 5.35 28.64
CA SER A 568 -14.52 4.91 27.25
C SER A 568 -14.57 6.12 26.31
N VAL A 569 -13.30 6.59 25.98
CA VAL A 569 -13.26 7.76 25.07
C VAL A 569 -12.52 7.35 23.79
N ASP A 570 -13.09 7.68 22.68
CA ASP A 570 -12.41 7.55 21.38
C ASP A 570 -11.16 8.46 21.31
N PRO A 571 -9.98 7.86 21.13
CA PRO A 571 -8.75 8.67 21.18
C PRO A 571 -8.73 9.75 20.09
N GLN A 572 -9.24 9.44 18.94
CA GLN A 572 -9.23 10.50 17.90
C GLN A 572 -10.12 11.68 18.30
N GLN A 573 -11.31 11.36 18.78
CA GLN A 573 -12.18 12.46 19.24
C GLN A 573 -11.53 13.25 20.38
N LEU A 574 -10.93 12.50 21.26
CA LEU A 574 -10.25 13.19 22.36
C LEU A 574 -9.14 14.11 21.84
N CYS A 575 -8.36 13.68 20.84
CA CYS A 575 -7.33 14.57 20.27
C CYS A 575 -7.97 15.78 19.59
N SER A 576 -9.17 15.57 19.01
CA SER A 576 -9.83 16.73 18.36
C SER A 576 -10.33 17.73 19.40
N GLN A 577 -10.80 17.20 20.51
CA GLN A 577 -11.28 18.11 21.57
C GLN A 577 -10.13 18.78 22.31
N LYS A 578 -9.09 17.96 22.49
CA LYS A 578 -7.91 18.50 23.19
C LYS A 578 -6.71 18.60 22.24
N ASN A 579 -6.93 19.40 21.18
CA ASN A 579 -5.85 19.50 20.18
C ASN A 579 -4.65 20.29 20.72
N SER A 580 -3.63 20.60 19.84
CA SER A 580 -2.32 21.11 20.32
C SER A 580 -2.48 22.51 20.93
N SER A 581 -3.58 23.24 20.67
CA SER A 581 -3.75 24.62 21.19
C SER A 581 -4.39 24.61 22.57
N VAL A 582 -5.01 23.45 22.95
CA VAL A 582 -5.64 23.40 24.28
C VAL A 582 -4.60 22.96 25.32
N LYS A 583 -4.47 23.84 26.33
CA LYS A 583 -3.42 23.59 27.35
C LYS A 583 -3.87 22.50 28.32
N GLY A 584 -2.91 21.58 28.60
CA GLY A 584 -3.13 20.54 29.63
C GLY A 584 -2.03 20.58 30.69
N VAL A 585 -2.22 19.68 31.78
CA VAL A 585 -1.17 19.65 32.81
C VAL A 585 0.10 19.00 32.25
N LEU A 586 0.09 17.74 31.84
CA LEU A 586 1.23 17.06 31.17
C LEU A 586 0.87 16.77 29.72
N GLY A 587 1.26 17.78 28.85
CA GLY A 587 0.94 17.74 27.40
C GLY A 587 -0.19 18.71 27.06
N PRO A 588 -0.19 19.18 25.92
CA PRO A 588 0.47 18.50 24.81
C PRO A 588 1.98 18.84 24.75
N PHE A 589 2.77 17.75 24.68
CA PHE A 589 4.22 17.92 24.44
C PHE A 589 4.67 16.91 23.38
N GLY A 590 5.57 17.34 22.47
CA GLY A 590 6.05 16.46 21.37
C GLY A 590 6.83 17.29 20.35
N LEU A 591 6.46 17.00 19.02
CA LEU A 591 7.21 17.64 17.92
C LEU A 591 6.26 18.48 17.08
N LEU A 592 6.77 19.64 16.65
CA LEU A 592 6.12 20.37 15.54
C LEU A 592 6.92 20.20 14.25
N ALA A 593 6.25 19.52 13.29
CA ALA A 593 6.95 19.22 12.02
C ALA A 593 6.33 20.01 10.87
N LEU A 594 7.17 20.15 9.79
CA LEU A 594 6.71 20.90 8.60
C LEU A 594 6.03 22.20 9.02
N THR A 595 6.87 22.94 9.80
CA THR A 595 6.37 24.19 10.42
C THR A 595 7.04 25.40 9.76
N SER A 596 6.15 26.49 9.55
CA SER A 596 6.75 27.75 9.02
C SER A 596 7.44 28.51 10.15
N LYS A 597 8.32 29.41 9.77
CA LYS A 597 9.15 30.13 10.76
C LYS A 597 8.28 30.87 11.78
N ASP A 598 7.14 31.38 11.34
CA ASP A 598 6.30 32.15 12.27
C ASP A 598 5.24 31.24 12.92
N LEU A 599 5.34 29.88 12.65
CA LEU A 599 4.48 28.84 13.27
C LEU A 599 3.04 28.95 12.79
N THR A 600 2.87 29.76 11.75
CA THR A 600 1.51 29.85 11.17
C THR A 600 1.05 28.48 10.66
N GLU A 601 1.91 27.77 9.90
CA GLU A 601 1.61 26.37 9.51
C GLU A 601 2.44 25.40 10.34
N GLN A 602 1.68 24.45 10.93
CA GLN A 602 2.41 23.44 11.72
C GLN A 602 1.60 22.14 11.81
N THR A 603 2.39 21.12 11.85
CA THR A 603 1.79 19.80 12.16
C THR A 603 2.35 19.30 13.49
N ALA A 604 1.41 19.10 14.45
CA ALA A 604 1.86 18.75 15.82
C ALA A 604 1.65 17.25 16.08
N ILE A 605 2.76 16.62 16.50
CA ILE A 605 2.71 15.23 16.98
C ILE A 605 3.06 15.23 18.48
N PHE A 606 2.04 14.76 19.27
CA PHE A 606 2.37 15.00 20.68
C PHE A 606 1.68 13.96 21.55
N PHE A 607 2.11 14.00 22.85
CA PHE A 607 1.49 13.13 23.85
C PHE A 607 0.74 13.98 24.88
N ARG A 608 -0.24 13.28 25.43
CA ARG A 608 -0.92 13.80 26.62
C ARG A 608 -1.14 12.67 27.63
N ILE A 609 -0.98 13.09 28.96
CA ILE A 609 -1.06 12.02 29.97
C ILE A 609 -2.29 12.28 30.85
N PHE A 610 -3.03 11.13 31.04
CA PHE A 610 -4.20 11.24 31.91
C PHE A 610 -4.11 10.20 33.04
N LYS A 611 -4.80 10.60 34.15
CA LYS A 611 -4.98 9.60 35.21
C LYS A 611 -6.34 8.90 35.02
N GLY A 612 -6.16 7.57 34.66
CA GLY A 612 -7.42 6.77 34.60
C GLY A 612 -7.79 6.20 35.97
N HIS A 613 -8.80 5.32 36.09
CA HIS A 613 -9.30 4.80 37.39
C HIS A 613 -8.24 3.96 38.10
N ASP A 614 -7.39 3.15 37.29
CA ASP A 614 -6.43 2.27 38.01
C ASP A 614 -5.04 2.37 37.37
N LYS A 615 -4.96 3.20 36.27
CA LYS A 615 -3.64 3.31 35.62
C LYS A 615 -3.56 4.62 34.86
N TYR A 616 -2.36 4.99 34.55
CA TYR A 616 -2.17 6.19 33.69
C TYR A 616 -2.45 5.84 32.22
N VAL A 617 -3.01 6.86 31.55
CA VAL A 617 -3.31 6.66 30.11
C VAL A 617 -2.45 7.63 29.28
N VAL A 618 -1.79 7.05 28.29
CA VAL A 618 -0.97 7.90 27.40
C VAL A 618 -1.67 8.02 26.04
N LEU A 619 -1.97 9.33 25.73
CA LEU A 619 -2.61 9.63 24.43
C LEU A 619 -1.58 10.19 23.44
N MET A 620 -1.57 9.58 22.28
CA MET A 620 -0.73 10.12 21.18
C MET A 620 -1.62 10.76 20.11
N CYS A 621 -1.26 12.03 19.74
CA CYS A 621 -2.08 12.73 18.74
C CYS A 621 -1.21 13.23 17.58
N SER A 622 -1.82 13.15 16.44
CA SER A 622 -1.29 13.86 15.26
C SER A 622 -2.29 14.94 14.82
N ASP A 623 -1.89 16.15 15.10
CA ASP A 623 -2.82 17.28 14.87
C ASP A 623 -2.42 18.07 13.61
N GLN A 624 -3.35 17.94 12.58
CA GLN A 624 -3.01 18.61 11.31
C GLN A 624 -3.90 19.84 11.10
N SER A 625 -4.62 20.23 12.16
CA SER A 625 -5.62 21.31 12.01
C SER A 625 -4.97 22.60 11.51
N ARG A 626 -3.62 22.80 11.75
CA ARG A 626 -2.95 24.04 11.25
C ARG A 626 -1.82 23.67 10.30
N SER A 627 -2.00 22.53 9.62
CA SER A 627 -0.87 22.00 8.81
C SER A 627 -0.77 22.77 7.49
N SER A 628 -1.86 23.48 7.07
CA SER A 628 -1.78 24.17 5.77
C SER A 628 -2.74 25.37 5.77
N LEU A 629 -2.40 26.40 5.02
CA LEU A 629 -3.30 27.55 4.85
C LEU A 629 -4.32 27.26 3.76
N LYS A 630 -4.09 26.18 3.10
CA LYS A 630 -5.02 25.82 2.03
C LYS A 630 -6.32 25.28 2.64
N ARG A 631 -7.53 25.77 2.04
CA ARG A 631 -8.83 25.42 2.66
C ARG A 631 -9.30 24.03 2.19
N ASP A 632 -8.89 23.65 0.97
CA ASP A 632 -9.46 22.40 0.41
C ASP A 632 -8.53 21.21 0.65
N VAL A 633 -7.89 21.18 1.84
CA VAL A 633 -7.08 20.01 2.20
C VAL A 633 -7.69 19.39 3.46
N ASP A 634 -7.80 18.12 3.46
CA ASP A 634 -8.28 17.41 4.65
C ASP A 634 -7.27 17.53 5.82
N LYS A 635 -7.76 18.09 6.97
CA LYS A 635 -6.84 18.31 8.10
C LYS A 635 -7.34 17.54 9.33
N LYS A 636 -7.80 16.38 8.96
CA LYS A 636 -8.32 15.53 10.04
C LYS A 636 -7.21 15.23 11.08
N ILE A 637 -7.71 15.29 12.41
CA ILE A 637 -6.78 14.98 13.53
C ILE A 637 -6.92 13.50 13.90
N PHE A 638 -5.70 12.94 14.09
CA PHE A 638 -5.74 11.50 14.42
C PHE A 638 -5.22 11.29 15.85
N GLY A 639 -5.73 10.09 16.42
CA GLY A 639 -5.31 9.85 17.82
C GLY A 639 -5.31 8.34 18.13
N ALA A 640 -4.34 8.02 19.08
CA ALA A 640 -4.28 6.61 19.53
C ALA A 640 -3.77 6.57 20.99
N PHE A 641 -4.38 5.54 21.64
CA PHE A 641 -3.81 5.32 22.99
C PHE A 641 -2.56 4.44 22.90
N LEU A 642 -1.63 4.71 23.85
CA LEU A 642 -0.37 3.93 23.88
C LEU A 642 -0.36 3.05 25.14
N ASP A 643 -0.12 1.78 24.89
CA ASP A 643 0.01 0.85 26.05
C ASP A 643 1.44 0.86 26.60
N VAL A 644 1.77 2.01 27.30
CA VAL A 644 3.12 2.17 27.90
C VAL A 644 2.94 2.77 29.29
N ASP A 645 3.93 2.45 30.12
CA ASP A 645 3.96 3.05 31.48
C ASP A 645 4.68 4.41 31.45
N PRO A 646 3.85 5.52 31.71
CA PRO A 646 4.42 6.87 31.56
C PRO A 646 5.42 7.20 32.68
N SER A 647 5.57 6.27 33.72
CA SER A 647 6.66 6.48 34.70
C SER A 647 8.03 6.22 34.09
N GLN A 648 8.00 5.46 33.02
CA GLN A 648 9.24 5.33 32.23
C GLN A 648 9.29 6.34 31.09
N ARG A 649 10.42 6.27 30.36
CA ARG A 649 10.53 7.21 29.24
C ARG A 649 9.54 6.86 28.12
N ILE A 650 8.98 7.99 27.55
CA ILE A 650 8.06 7.78 26.40
C ILE A 650 8.79 8.16 25.10
N SER A 651 8.77 7.19 24.18
CA SER A 651 9.58 7.42 22.95
C SER A 651 8.65 7.75 21.77
N LEU A 652 9.19 8.59 20.89
CA LEU A 652 8.51 8.93 19.64
C LEU A 652 9.52 8.99 18.49
N ARG A 653 9.21 8.24 17.47
CA ARG A 653 9.99 8.38 16.22
C ARG A 653 9.08 8.90 15.11
N THR A 654 9.54 9.95 14.41
CA THR A 654 8.71 10.51 13.32
C THR A 654 9.56 10.64 12.04
N LEU A 655 9.02 10.01 10.97
CA LEU A 655 9.63 10.19 9.63
C LEU A 655 8.90 11.33 8.91
N ILE A 656 9.74 12.33 8.52
CA ILE A 656 9.18 13.46 7.76
C ILE A 656 9.68 13.40 6.31
N ASP A 657 8.69 13.50 5.41
CA ASP A 657 9.09 13.44 3.98
C ASP A 657 8.13 14.29 3.15
N HIS A 658 8.42 15.59 3.27
CA HIS A 658 7.65 16.60 2.51
C HIS A 658 6.17 16.51 2.89
N SER A 659 5.28 15.82 2.10
CA SER A 659 3.84 15.88 2.38
C SER A 659 3.42 14.67 3.24
N MET A 660 4.41 13.91 3.78
CA MET A 660 4.06 12.69 4.54
C MET A 660 4.81 12.70 5.88
N LEU A 661 3.96 12.33 6.96
CA LEU A 661 4.58 12.07 8.27
C LEU A 661 4.16 10.68 8.77
N GLU A 662 5.14 9.92 9.20
CA GLU A 662 4.83 8.64 9.89
C GLU A 662 5.42 8.66 11.30
N SER A 663 4.46 8.51 12.31
CA SER A 663 4.89 8.66 13.72
C SER A 663 4.69 7.32 14.45
N PHE A 664 5.79 6.97 15.17
CA PHE A 664 5.80 5.67 15.88
C PHE A 664 6.01 5.93 17.38
N GLY A 665 4.90 5.76 18.12
CA GLY A 665 4.95 6.03 19.57
C GLY A 665 5.21 4.74 20.37
N GLY A 666 5.99 4.87 21.41
CA GLY A 666 6.24 3.72 22.32
C GLY A 666 6.94 2.56 21.61
N GLU A 667 7.84 2.96 20.71
CA GLU A 667 8.63 1.96 19.97
C GLU A 667 7.74 1.14 19.02
N GLY A 668 6.69 1.80 18.48
CA GLY A 668 5.91 1.18 17.39
C GLY A 668 4.60 0.56 17.91
N LYS A 669 4.30 0.78 19.17
CA LYS A 669 3.04 0.21 19.71
C LYS A 669 1.82 0.95 19.13
N ALA A 670 2.05 2.23 18.81
CA ALA A 670 1.01 2.96 18.05
C ALA A 670 1.66 3.73 16.90
N CYS A 671 0.98 3.62 15.80
CA CYS A 671 1.52 4.32 14.61
C CYS A 671 0.45 5.24 14.03
N ILE A 672 0.89 6.48 13.63
CA ILE A 672 -0.07 7.37 12.97
C ILE A 672 0.59 7.97 11.72
N THR A 673 -0.08 7.71 10.57
CA THR A 673 0.41 8.30 9.32
C THR A 673 -0.49 9.48 8.94
N ALA A 674 0.21 10.60 8.56
CA ALA A 674 -0.58 11.77 8.15
C ALA A 674 -0.07 12.34 6.82
N ARG A 675 -1.03 12.87 6.03
CA ARG A 675 -0.70 13.65 4.82
C ARG A 675 -0.99 15.12 5.05
N VAL A 676 0.13 15.92 4.73
CA VAL A 676 -0.10 17.37 4.94
C VAL A 676 0.43 18.13 3.72
N HIS A 677 -0.16 19.35 3.44
CA HIS A 677 0.23 20.10 2.22
C HIS A 677 0.40 21.59 2.56
N PRO A 678 1.52 21.88 3.34
CA PRO A 678 1.72 23.29 3.73
C PRO A 678 2.07 24.17 2.53
N GLU A 679 1.74 25.47 2.65
CA GLU A 679 2.07 26.43 1.55
C GLU A 679 3.36 27.19 1.86
N LEU A 680 3.61 27.30 3.19
CA LEU A 680 4.79 28.09 3.56
C LEU A 680 5.96 27.19 3.97
N ALA A 681 5.61 26.10 4.71
CA ALA A 681 6.67 25.22 5.26
C ALA A 681 7.05 24.15 4.24
N ILE A 682 7.64 24.57 3.03
CA ILE A 682 8.02 23.59 1.99
C ILE A 682 9.54 23.65 1.80
N GLU A 683 10.06 22.53 1.71
CA GLU A 683 11.50 22.38 1.41
C GLU A 683 12.35 23.12 2.45
N ASN A 684 13.18 24.14 2.02
CA ASN A 684 14.16 24.70 2.97
C ASN A 684 13.50 25.71 3.91
N LYS A 685 12.21 25.93 3.64
CA LYS A 685 11.51 26.89 4.53
C LYS A 685 10.81 26.16 5.69
N SER A 686 10.91 24.87 5.63
CA SER A 686 10.31 24.10 6.73
C SER A 686 11.24 24.05 7.95
N HIS A 687 10.58 24.08 9.13
CA HIS A 687 11.36 24.04 10.39
C HIS A 687 10.83 22.90 11.27
N LEU A 688 11.69 22.56 12.21
CA LEU A 688 11.32 21.50 13.17
C LEU A 688 11.50 22.02 14.60
N TYR A 689 10.43 21.69 15.44
CA TYR A 689 10.52 22.16 16.84
C TYR A 689 10.14 21.02 17.79
N ALA A 690 10.81 21.01 18.95
CA ALA A 690 10.22 20.32 20.11
C ALA A 690 9.42 21.31 20.97
N PHE A 691 8.20 20.82 21.39
CA PHE A 691 7.41 21.81 22.14
C PHE A 691 6.78 21.15 23.37
N ASN A 692 6.41 22.06 24.32
CA ASN A 692 5.61 21.68 25.50
C ASN A 692 4.64 22.82 25.84
N TYR A 693 3.42 22.52 25.47
CA TYR A 693 2.42 23.58 25.75
C TYR A 693 1.63 23.23 27.01
N GLY A 694 2.07 22.17 27.77
CA GLY A 694 1.47 21.91 29.10
C GLY A 694 2.03 22.87 30.16
N THR A 695 1.44 22.68 31.39
CA THR A 695 1.87 23.59 32.48
C THR A 695 3.10 23.02 33.19
N GLU A 696 3.22 21.64 33.13
CA GLU A 696 4.41 21.04 33.80
C GLU A 696 5.59 20.93 32.82
N SER A 697 6.77 21.09 33.45
CA SER A 697 7.98 20.94 32.60
C SER A 697 8.26 19.45 32.32
N ILE A 698 8.83 19.21 31.13
CA ILE A 698 9.27 17.85 30.78
C ILE A 698 10.72 17.91 30.30
N THR A 699 11.27 16.70 30.38
CA THR A 699 12.68 16.68 29.94
C THR A 699 12.82 15.79 28.70
N ILE A 700 13.44 16.41 27.67
CA ILE A 700 13.92 15.53 26.58
C ILE A 700 15.19 14.80 27.02
N SER A 701 14.93 13.52 27.36
CA SER A 701 16.11 12.75 27.81
C SER A 701 17.11 12.54 26.66
N SER A 702 16.60 12.22 25.44
CA SER A 702 17.48 12.08 24.26
C SER A 702 16.67 12.43 22.99
N LEU A 703 17.33 13.22 22.13
CA LEU A 703 16.77 13.51 20.79
C LEU A 703 17.88 13.39 19.74
N ARG A 704 17.56 12.52 18.82
CA ARG A 704 18.44 12.43 17.63
C ARG A 704 17.62 12.66 16.36
N ALA A 705 18.17 13.53 15.55
CA ALA A 705 17.47 13.84 14.29
C ALA A 705 18.46 13.81 13.12
N TRP A 706 18.00 13.22 12.02
CA TRP A 706 18.88 13.04 10.85
C TRP A 706 18.20 13.65 9.62
N SER A 707 19.02 14.55 8.93
CA SER A 707 18.57 14.76 7.53
C SER A 707 18.60 13.45 6.73
N MET A 708 17.63 13.35 5.83
CA MET A 708 17.58 12.06 5.09
C MET A 708 17.90 12.32 3.61
N LYS A 709 18.72 11.40 3.10
CA LYS A 709 18.99 11.47 1.63
C LYS A 709 17.78 10.93 0.85
N LYS A 710 17.77 11.35 -0.42
CA LYS A 710 16.70 10.84 -1.29
C LYS A 710 16.96 9.38 -1.69
N ALA A 711 15.87 8.62 -1.66
CA ALA A 711 16.04 7.26 -2.19
C ALA A 711 16.19 7.29 -3.72
N GLN A 712 16.86 6.30 -4.17
CA GLN A 712 17.10 6.31 -5.63
C GLN A 712 15.94 5.58 -6.35
N MET A 713 15.40 6.36 -7.37
CA MET A 713 14.36 5.71 -8.21
C MET A 713 14.85 5.67 -9.67
N TYR A 714 14.94 4.34 -10.14
CA TYR A 714 15.49 4.13 -11.49
C TYR A 714 14.34 3.77 -12.45
N ARG A 715 14.54 4.31 -13.77
CA ARG A 715 13.66 3.73 -14.81
C ARG A 715 14.46 2.78 -15.71
N ALA A 716 13.99 1.56 -15.80
CA ALA A 716 14.72 0.63 -16.71
C ALA A 716 14.65 1.13 -18.15
N LEU A 717 15.83 1.84 -18.75
CA LEU A 717 15.87 2.40 -20.12
C LEU A 717 16.32 1.32 -21.11
N ALA A 718 15.97 -0.13 -20.98
CA ALA A 718 16.22 -0.98 -22.17
C ALA A 718 16.59 -2.39 -21.73
N GLU A 719 15.77 -3.55 -22.24
CA GLU A 719 15.64 -4.92 -22.75
C GLU A 719 16.81 -5.80 -22.31
N LYS A 720 17.54 -5.53 -21.14
CA LYS A 720 18.39 -6.64 -20.61
C LYS A 720 18.74 -6.33 -19.15
N ALA A 721 17.99 -6.81 -18.20
CA ALA A 721 18.05 -7.02 -16.74
C ALA A 721 19.48 -7.36 -16.28
N ALA A 722 20.55 -6.99 -17.22
CA ALA A 722 21.90 -7.09 -16.64
C ALA A 722 22.70 -5.83 -17.01
N ASP A 723 22.03 -4.69 -17.17
CA ASP A 723 22.88 -3.49 -17.36
C ASP A 723 22.44 -2.39 -16.40
N ALA A 724 22.77 -2.32 -15.07
CA ALA A 724 23.59 -1.38 -14.27
C ALA A 724 22.82 -0.07 -14.03
N PHE A 725 22.34 0.16 -12.74
CA PHE A 725 22.30 1.44 -11.98
C PHE A 725 22.85 2.60 -12.82
N TYR A 726 22.08 3.17 -13.71
CA TYR A 726 22.68 4.41 -14.26
C TYR A 726 21.88 5.62 -13.77
N LYS A 727 22.59 6.51 -12.94
CA LYS A 727 22.49 7.95 -12.62
C LYS A 727 22.16 8.78 -13.87
N LEU A 728 20.89 9.21 -14.04
CA LEU A 728 20.70 10.33 -15.00
C LEU A 728 21.35 11.61 -14.47
N SER A 729 22.80 11.68 -14.42
CA SER A 729 23.12 13.12 -14.25
C SER A 729 24.58 13.36 -14.62
N ASN A 730 25.00 13.17 -15.90
CA ASN A 730 26.09 14.07 -16.33
C ASN A 730 27.12 13.28 -17.15
N THR A 731 27.28 13.35 -18.47
CA THR A 731 28.12 12.83 -19.55
C THR A 731 29.61 12.95 -19.18
N LYS A 732 30.12 13.56 -18.09
CA LYS A 732 31.54 13.75 -17.72
C LYS A 732 31.95 12.76 -16.62
N ALA A 733 31.01 12.17 -15.88
CA ALA A 733 31.32 11.13 -14.88
C ALA A 733 31.20 9.74 -15.50
N GLN A 734 30.67 9.67 -16.79
CA GLN A 734 30.52 8.44 -17.60
C GLN A 734 31.83 8.07 -18.28
N ILE A 735 32.71 9.00 -18.31
CA ILE A 735 34.00 8.68 -18.98
C ILE A 735 35.06 8.41 -17.92
N GLN A 736 34.77 8.65 -16.65
CA GLN A 736 35.81 8.48 -15.60
C GLN A 736 35.57 7.17 -14.83
N ALA A 737 34.48 6.43 -15.06
CA ALA A 737 34.21 5.15 -14.37
C ALA A 737 34.55 3.97 -15.28
N TYR A 738 35.10 4.17 -16.53
CA TYR A 738 35.51 3.06 -17.43
C TYR A 738 37.03 2.91 -17.42
N VAL A 739 37.79 3.65 -16.51
CA VAL A 739 39.27 3.54 -16.58
C VAL A 739 39.80 3.41 -15.16
N PHE A 740 39.05 2.86 -14.10
CA PHE A 740 39.85 2.48 -12.90
C PHE A 740 38.98 1.69 -11.95
N ASP A 741 38.60 0.46 -12.28
CA ASP A 741 38.31 -0.38 -11.08
C ASP A 741 38.46 -1.86 -11.45
N ALA A 742 39.68 -2.36 -11.70
CA ALA A 742 39.96 -3.79 -11.48
C ALA A 742 40.44 -4.03 -10.03
N PRO A 743 39.77 -4.90 -9.23
CA PRO A 743 40.00 -5.34 -7.84
C PRO A 743 41.44 -5.87 -7.65
N THR A 744 42.33 -5.14 -6.95
CA THR A 744 43.51 -5.53 -6.13
C THR A 744 43.09 -6.46 -4.99
N ASP A 745 43.01 -7.75 -5.23
CA ASP A 745 43.34 -8.62 -4.07
C ASP A 745 44.26 -9.77 -4.54
N CYS A 746 45.57 -9.71 -4.31
CA CYS A 746 46.77 -10.33 -3.73
C CYS A 746 46.41 -11.39 -2.69
N ARG A 747 46.56 -12.70 -3.05
CA ARG A 747 47.42 -13.62 -2.26
C ARG A 747 47.93 -14.75 -3.17
N PRO A 748 49.26 -15.28 -2.83
CA PRO A 748 50.49 -15.83 -3.41
C PRO A 748 50.45 -17.37 -3.49
N GLY A 749 50.30 -17.89 -4.70
CA GLY A 749 51.07 -19.17 -4.89
C GLY A 749 50.63 -19.85 -6.17
N SER A 750 51.33 -19.54 -7.25
CA SER A 750 51.81 -20.58 -8.19
C SER A 750 52.22 -19.92 -9.52
N ARG A 751 53.55 -19.58 -9.63
CA ARG A 751 54.67 -19.64 -10.59
C ARG A 751 54.20 -20.11 -11.97
N ASP A 752 53.84 -19.05 -12.80
CA ASP A 752 54.34 -19.24 -14.19
C ASP A 752 54.10 -17.96 -14.99
N ARG A 753 55.18 -17.12 -15.16
CA ARG A 753 55.95 -16.38 -16.19
C ARG A 753 55.04 -15.41 -16.95
N VAL A 754 54.86 -14.15 -16.35
CA VAL A 754 54.51 -13.06 -17.29
C VAL A 754 55.50 -11.90 -17.09
N ALA A 755 56.56 -11.79 -17.94
CA ALA A 755 57.39 -10.74 -18.59
C ALA A 755 57.08 -9.36 -18.00
N HIS A 756 57.78 -8.91 -16.97
CA HIS A 756 58.09 -7.57 -16.46
C HIS A 756 58.18 -6.54 -17.58
N PHE A 757 57.03 -5.73 -17.81
CA PHE A 757 57.13 -4.54 -18.69
C PHE A 757 57.32 -3.29 -17.83
N ASP A 758 58.60 -2.78 -17.74
CA ASP A 758 59.20 -1.48 -17.36
C ASP A 758 58.40 -0.30 -17.93
N THR A 759 57.54 0.34 -17.10
CA THR A 759 56.75 1.56 -17.38
C THR A 759 57.61 2.81 -17.19
N SER A 760 58.75 2.69 -17.62
CA SER A 760 59.36 4.05 -17.56
C SER A 760 59.67 4.53 -18.98
N SER A 761 58.72 4.31 -19.94
CA SER A 761 58.91 5.15 -21.16
C SER A 761 57.62 5.14 -21.98
N PHE A 762 56.44 5.78 -21.48
CA PHE A 762 55.33 5.86 -22.47
C PHE A 762 54.90 7.31 -22.65
N ASP A 763 55.49 8.07 -23.56
CA ASP A 763 55.10 9.42 -24.03
C ASP A 763 54.43 9.32 -25.40
N ASP A 764 53.27 8.57 -25.54
CA ASP A 764 52.48 8.92 -26.75
C ASP A 764 51.15 8.16 -26.72
N ALA A 765 49.91 8.76 -26.51
CA ALA A 765 48.44 8.61 -26.62
C ALA A 765 48.05 7.77 -27.83
N ASN A 766 48.98 7.15 -28.63
CA ASN A 766 48.55 6.33 -29.78
C ASN A 766 48.96 4.86 -29.60
N GLU A 767 49.54 4.50 -28.46
CA GLU A 767 49.91 3.09 -28.18
C GLU A 767 49.10 2.57 -27.00
N TYR A 768 48.15 3.40 -26.38
CA TYR A 768 47.11 3.10 -25.39
C TYR A 768 45.80 2.68 -26.08
N GLU A 769 45.69 3.08 -27.31
CA GLU A 769 44.52 2.69 -28.13
C GLU A 769 44.74 1.32 -28.78
N LYS A 770 46.02 0.91 -28.86
CA LYS A 770 46.32 -0.40 -29.47
C LYS A 770 46.27 -1.51 -28.40
N LEU A 771 46.34 -1.11 -27.09
CA LEU A 771 46.25 -2.04 -25.95
C LEU A 771 44.79 -2.24 -25.55
N CYS A 772 43.90 -1.29 -25.92
CA CYS A 772 42.45 -1.38 -25.64
C CYS A 772 41.74 -2.19 -26.73
N VAL A 773 42.43 -2.19 -27.90
CA VAL A 773 41.82 -2.96 -29.03
C VAL A 773 42.30 -4.42 -28.96
N ALA A 774 43.40 -4.71 -28.29
CA ALA A 774 43.96 -6.08 -28.17
C ALA A 774 43.32 -6.81 -26.98
N VAL A 775 42.66 -6.06 -26.03
CA VAL A 775 41.97 -6.63 -24.86
C VAL A 775 40.48 -6.85 -25.19
N ILE A 776 40.05 -6.17 -26.26
CA ILE A 776 38.65 -6.34 -26.72
C ILE A 776 38.59 -7.49 -27.73
N ARG A 777 39.75 -7.81 -28.37
CA ARG A 777 39.76 -8.91 -29.35
C ARG A 777 40.06 -10.25 -28.67
N ALA A 778 40.42 -10.27 -27.36
CA ALA A 778 40.76 -11.53 -26.65
C ALA A 778 39.62 -11.91 -25.72
N SER A 779 38.40 -11.05 -25.71
CA SER A 779 37.37 -11.36 -24.69
C SER A 779 36.00 -11.47 -25.37
N VAL A 780 35.94 -11.78 -26.73
CA VAL A 780 34.57 -12.08 -27.23
C VAL A 780 34.65 -13.34 -28.11
N PRO A 781 34.02 -14.60 -27.77
CA PRO A 781 34.00 -15.70 -28.76
C PRO A 781 33.15 -15.34 -30.00
N ARG A 782 33.80 -15.16 -31.25
CA ARG A 782 33.61 -15.18 -32.72
C ARG A 782 32.11 -15.19 -33.07
N LEU A 783 31.37 -14.10 -32.98
CA LEU A 783 30.13 -13.80 -33.72
C LEU A 783 30.43 -13.51 -35.19
N ASP A 784 30.15 -14.49 -36.10
CA ASP A 784 30.09 -14.47 -37.57
C ASP A 784 29.47 -13.15 -38.08
N VAL A 785 30.14 -12.08 -38.17
CA VAL A 785 30.08 -10.69 -38.66
C VAL A 785 29.47 -10.66 -40.07
N ASP A 786 29.06 -11.81 -40.69
CA ASP A 786 28.46 -11.72 -42.03
C ASP A 786 26.94 -11.84 -41.93
N SER A 787 26.37 -12.22 -40.71
CA SER A 787 24.91 -12.34 -40.51
C SER A 787 24.35 -11.03 -39.91
N ALA A 788 25.28 -10.14 -39.43
CA ALA A 788 24.85 -8.86 -38.85
C ALA A 788 24.85 -7.76 -39.92
N PHE A 789 25.45 -8.14 -41.07
CA PHE A 789 25.44 -7.10 -42.12
C PHE A 789 24.27 -7.34 -43.08
N GLU A 790 23.69 -8.58 -43.06
CA GLU A 790 22.52 -8.88 -43.92
C GLU A 790 21.22 -8.44 -43.24
N GLN A 791 21.27 -8.17 -41.83
CA GLN A 791 20.10 -7.71 -41.04
C GLN A 791 20.01 -6.18 -41.04
N LYS A 792 21.16 -5.52 -41.39
CA LYS A 792 21.17 -4.04 -41.50
C LYS A 792 20.65 -3.59 -42.87
N ASN A 793 20.75 -4.52 -43.87
CA ASN A 793 20.25 -4.12 -45.22
C ASN A 793 18.76 -4.43 -45.36
N ASP A 794 18.21 -5.29 -44.41
CA ASP A 794 16.78 -5.66 -44.45
C ASP A 794 15.95 -4.64 -43.63
N ILE A 795 16.70 -3.97 -42.69
CA ILE A 795 16.05 -2.93 -41.85
C ILE A 795 16.11 -1.58 -42.57
N ALA A 796 17.12 -1.46 -43.44
CA ALA A 796 17.22 -0.21 -44.23
C ALA A 796 16.27 -0.26 -45.43
N LYS A 797 15.91 -1.50 -45.89
CA LYS A 797 14.95 -1.67 -46.99
C LYS A 797 13.50 -1.57 -46.47
N ALA A 798 13.28 -1.94 -45.16
CA ALA A 798 11.94 -1.88 -44.53
C ALA A 798 11.59 -0.44 -44.13
N VAL A 799 12.66 0.32 -43.94
CA VAL A 799 12.49 1.74 -43.55
C VAL A 799 12.32 2.59 -44.82
N ASP A 800 12.90 2.13 -45.96
CA ASP A 800 12.76 2.86 -47.24
C ASP A 800 11.42 2.55 -47.89
N GLU A 801 10.81 1.34 -47.59
CA GLU A 801 9.49 0.94 -48.14
C GLU A 801 8.36 1.61 -47.36
N GLU A 802 8.69 1.97 -46.03
CA GLU A 802 7.67 2.62 -45.18
C GLU A 802 7.70 4.14 -45.37
N LEU A 803 8.83 4.64 -45.86
CA LEU A 803 8.99 6.09 -46.13
C LEU A 803 8.46 6.44 -47.53
N GLU A 804 8.29 5.39 -48.47
CA GLU A 804 7.71 5.62 -49.81
C GLU A 804 6.19 5.53 -49.77
N LYS A 805 5.59 5.05 -48.60
CA LYS A 805 4.12 4.95 -48.42
C LYS A 805 3.58 6.21 -47.75
N VAL A 806 4.54 7.10 -47.22
CA VAL A 806 4.15 8.27 -46.42
C VAL A 806 4.47 9.54 -47.23
N ILE A 807 5.01 9.35 -48.56
CA ILE A 807 5.34 10.60 -49.29
C ILE A 807 4.64 10.54 -50.65
N TYR A 808 3.19 10.37 -50.79
CA TYR A 808 2.35 11.08 -51.78
C TYR A 808 1.01 10.33 -51.94
N PRO A 809 -0.28 11.05 -51.81
CA PRO A 809 -0.77 12.24 -52.53
C PRO A 809 -1.55 13.18 -51.60
N LEU A 810 -0.86 14.37 -51.25
CA LEU A 810 -1.60 15.67 -51.30
C LEU A 810 -1.15 16.48 -52.52
N ASP A 811 -1.62 16.17 -53.75
CA ASP A 811 -2.31 17.23 -54.52
C ASP A 811 -3.82 17.16 -54.28
#